data_AF-A0A017SSX7-F1
#
_entry.id   AF-A0A017SSX7-F1
#
_cell.length_a   1.000
_cell.length_b   1.000
_cell.length_c   1.000
_cell.angle_alpha   90.00
_cell.angle_beta   90.00
_cell.angle_gamma   90.00
#
_symmetry.space_group_name_H-M   'P 1'
#
loop_
_entity.id
_entity.type
_entity.pdbx_description
1 polymer ?
#
loop_
_entity_poly.entity_id
_entity_poly.type
_entity_poly.pdbx_seq_one_letter_code
_entity_poly.pdbx_strand_id
1 'polypeptide(L)'
;MQVNTTEPASLPILGPQPNQKQQKKPASQLRFIRPAQMSLFARVSCFPPLGQVTCPQRIQKALELEKDDTLRFTVVIESSISFPEQPWEAEVWHNITTTPATSTTTAYSSNNSSSAPEWKSLPLRKAPTTSAPMLNAPKGEYNFYRSVFTEEITLPNQGGYAQFTVKYRSGPNAPWQWANQQKPEEVRHGELVFAPRDQSALATANTAAAGGASGAGGGGTSGTQSTPSWYSAPTPSYTTSQSYSTPSSSSSGGRSELGKYFENLSSEVEVESRVSEAVNSVLWQVSGSVPPAADTESTIKEAILGVPSSVVRNFSLVRIWTPWLGPRHGRKTFQLTEDAVLCSFLRTDGTHLVLLGVSGVDHILTLFRSGEKGEVIIKAQSDNTETTKFKVLAAVAYDFEVAMGAVIYEARKLVQVASQEKEGEEKKDEKGEEKLEEKERPSSAASPTGDDLVMVEKDPKVQWLTEWYDGLTYCTWNGLGQNLTEEKILHALDALNAHGIKIVNLIIDDNWQALDNEGDSQFKRRWTQFEGNPRAFPEGLRQTVQAIRQRQPSIEHIAVWHALFGYWGGISPNGDLAQRFRTKEVKIKDPAAGAPLPHAFDNGIMLAIEPEDIQTFYDEFYSYLTSVGIDSVKTDAQFFLDLLATPEDRRRFIPSYQDAWSIASLKHFSTRSISCMSTFPQAIFHSQLPTSKPAIPLRNSDDFFPAIKTSHPWHVFCNAHNTLLTRFLNVLPDWDMFQTSHPYASFHAAARCVSGGPIYITDEPGKHDLAVLNQMTAPTTHGTTVILRPSIVGRAMNMYHDYNEGHVLSVGTYTGAARTGSGILGLFNMQDSESCKLVCLRDFPGIHEDSNGRYVVRAHTSGRVSNPMHPADENSLVMAELGQKGWEILTAYPTHSFTLRGSRGCGSGTTNLTHVAVLGLLGKMTGAAAIVSYDVFIVENGRLRFDIALKALGTLGIYFSDLEDHSIARNFMVMISGRAVPRRTVWKEGGEGSRVLAVDVLSAWRGMGLDSGWGNEAVVQVYVG
;
A
#
# COMPACT_ATOMS: atom_id res chain seq x y z
N MET A 1 7.39 -34.29 -10.90
CA MET A 1 7.12 -35.75 -10.88
C MET A 1 6.16 -36.07 -12.01
N GLN A 2 6.43 -37.17 -12.72
CA GLN A 2 6.01 -37.47 -14.10
C GLN A 2 4.51 -37.72 -14.30
N VAL A 3 4.05 -37.29 -15.49
CA VAL A 3 2.76 -37.55 -16.13
C VAL A 3 2.72 -38.99 -16.64
N ASN A 4 1.56 -39.66 -16.52
CA ASN A 4 1.23 -40.82 -17.33
C ASN A 4 -0.19 -40.69 -17.90
N THR A 5 -0.25 -40.78 -19.22
CA THR A 5 -1.43 -40.81 -20.08
C THR A 5 -1.83 -42.25 -20.38
N THR A 6 -3.13 -42.56 -20.36
CA THR A 6 -3.74 -43.62 -21.17
C THR A 6 -5.25 -43.39 -21.35
N GLU A 7 -5.65 -43.28 -22.61
CA GLU A 7 -7.01 -43.50 -23.17
C GLU A 7 -6.89 -44.71 -24.13
N PRO A 8 -7.96 -45.39 -24.68
CA PRO A 8 -9.20 -44.78 -25.22
C PRO A 8 -10.52 -45.62 -25.25
N ALA A 9 -11.58 -44.93 -25.72
CA ALA A 9 -12.71 -45.36 -26.58
C ALA A 9 -14.03 -45.96 -26.01
N SER A 10 -15.15 -45.22 -26.19
CA SER A 10 -16.26 -45.58 -27.12
C SER A 10 -17.34 -44.47 -27.23
N LEU A 11 -17.75 -44.18 -28.46
CA LEU A 11 -18.72 -43.17 -28.95
C LEU A 11 -20.20 -43.54 -28.65
N PRO A 12 -21.22 -42.82 -29.18
CA PRO A 12 -21.62 -41.43 -28.96
C PRO A 12 -23.10 -41.35 -28.51
N ILE A 13 -23.50 -40.35 -27.70
CA ILE A 13 -24.95 -40.07 -27.51
C ILE A 13 -25.27 -38.61 -27.85
N LEU A 14 -26.14 -38.51 -28.84
CA LEU A 14 -26.77 -37.34 -29.43
C LEU A 14 -27.25 -36.31 -28.41
N GLY A 15 -26.84 -35.05 -28.60
CA GLY A 15 -27.42 -33.91 -27.90
C GLY A 15 -28.81 -33.52 -28.43
N PRO A 16 -29.67 -32.89 -27.62
CA PRO A 16 -30.84 -32.19 -28.13
C PRO A 16 -30.51 -30.73 -28.46
N GLN A 17 -30.90 -30.32 -29.67
CA GLN A 17 -30.88 -28.93 -30.14
C GLN A 17 -31.88 -28.01 -29.37
N PRO A 18 -31.71 -26.68 -29.48
CA PRO A 18 -32.39 -25.70 -28.64
C PRO A 18 -33.71 -25.26 -29.27
N ASN A 19 -34.83 -25.48 -28.57
CA ASN A 19 -36.01 -24.63 -28.71
C ASN A 19 -37.05 -25.00 -27.65
N GLN A 20 -37.18 -24.20 -26.61
CA GLN A 20 -38.48 -23.87 -26.02
C GLN A 20 -38.35 -22.65 -25.11
N LYS A 21 -39.08 -21.59 -25.49
CA LYS A 21 -39.35 -20.38 -24.70
C LYS A 21 -39.76 -20.80 -23.28
N GLN A 22 -38.92 -20.53 -22.28
CA GLN A 22 -39.32 -20.65 -20.88
C GLN A 22 -40.24 -19.48 -20.52
N GLN A 23 -41.54 -19.77 -20.49
CA GLN A 23 -42.51 -18.97 -19.75
C GLN A 23 -42.12 -18.98 -18.27
N LYS A 24 -41.98 -17.79 -17.67
CA LYS A 24 -41.88 -17.60 -16.22
C LYS A 24 -43.12 -18.22 -15.56
N LYS A 25 -42.95 -19.38 -14.91
CA LYS A 25 -43.90 -19.90 -13.91
C LYS A 25 -43.65 -19.18 -12.58
N PRO A 26 -44.69 -18.79 -11.83
CA PRO A 26 -44.52 -18.27 -10.48
C PRO A 26 -43.98 -19.40 -9.58
N ALA A 27 -42.99 -19.07 -8.75
CA ALA A 27 -42.40 -20.00 -7.79
C ALA A 27 -43.50 -20.57 -6.88
N SER A 28 -43.66 -21.89 -6.88
CA SER A 28 -44.44 -22.58 -5.87
C SER A 28 -43.79 -22.33 -4.51
N GLN A 29 -44.49 -21.61 -3.62
CA GLN A 29 -44.08 -21.44 -2.22
C GLN A 29 -43.91 -22.83 -1.59
N LEU A 30 -42.65 -23.18 -1.26
CA LEU A 30 -42.31 -24.37 -0.48
C LEU A 30 -43.07 -24.32 0.85
N ARG A 31 -43.97 -25.29 1.07
CA ARG A 31 -44.79 -25.41 2.28
C ARG A 31 -43.92 -25.68 3.52
N PHE A 32 -44.04 -24.79 4.51
CA PHE A 32 -43.70 -24.92 5.93
C PHE A 32 -42.26 -25.35 6.28
N ILE A 33 -41.36 -24.36 6.33
CA ILE A 33 -40.16 -24.43 7.18
C ILE A 33 -40.51 -23.73 8.50
N ARG A 34 -40.26 -24.36 9.65
CA ARG A 34 -40.50 -23.73 10.97
C ARG A 34 -39.65 -22.45 11.07
N PRO A 35 -40.12 -21.34 11.67
CA PRO A 35 -39.32 -20.10 11.82
C PRO A 35 -37.91 -20.34 12.39
N ALA A 36 -37.78 -21.28 13.33
CA ALA A 36 -36.51 -21.71 13.92
C ALA A 36 -35.53 -22.41 12.95
N GLN A 37 -36.02 -23.01 11.86
CA GLN A 37 -35.17 -23.55 10.80
C GLN A 37 -34.77 -22.47 9.78
N MET A 38 -35.56 -21.40 9.63
CA MET A 38 -35.21 -20.29 8.74
C MET A 38 -34.07 -19.44 9.28
N SER A 39 -33.91 -19.37 10.60
CA SER A 39 -32.74 -18.76 11.24
C SER A 39 -31.41 -19.47 10.95
N LEU A 40 -31.41 -20.69 10.40
CA LEU A 40 -30.17 -21.36 9.97
C LEU A 40 -29.66 -20.88 8.60
N PHE A 41 -30.49 -20.16 7.85
CA PHE A 41 -30.18 -19.66 6.52
C PHE A 41 -30.02 -18.13 6.48
N ALA A 42 -30.02 -17.48 7.64
CA ALA A 42 -29.80 -16.05 7.74
C ALA A 42 -28.30 -15.73 7.67
N ARG A 43 -27.93 -14.69 6.91
CA ARG A 43 -26.58 -14.14 6.91
C ARG A 43 -26.52 -13.04 7.96
N VAL A 44 -25.49 -13.06 8.80
CA VAL A 44 -25.27 -12.05 9.84
C VAL A 44 -23.97 -11.34 9.56
N SER A 45 -24.04 -10.02 9.39
CA SER A 45 -22.87 -9.14 9.31
C SER A 45 -22.89 -8.16 10.48
N CYS A 46 -21.73 -7.81 11.01
CA CYS A 46 -21.61 -6.93 12.17
C CYS A 46 -20.48 -5.91 11.98
N PHE A 47 -20.68 -4.72 12.54
CA PHE A 47 -19.65 -3.74 12.82
C PHE A 47 -19.65 -3.41 14.32
N PRO A 48 -18.52 -3.46 15.03
CA PRO A 48 -17.24 -4.05 14.60
C PRO A 48 -17.37 -5.51 14.11
N PRO A 49 -16.50 -5.97 13.20
CA PRO A 49 -16.60 -7.29 12.60
C PRO A 49 -16.36 -8.45 13.59
N LEU A 50 -17.10 -9.54 13.40
CA LEU A 50 -16.83 -10.80 14.08
C LEU A 50 -15.59 -11.48 13.51
N GLY A 51 -14.89 -12.24 14.35
CA GLY A 51 -13.66 -12.96 14.03
C GLY A 51 -12.41 -12.09 13.85
N GLN A 52 -12.57 -10.77 13.80
CA GLN A 52 -11.52 -9.79 13.58
C GLN A 52 -11.21 -9.01 14.85
N VAL A 53 -9.99 -8.46 14.92
CA VAL A 53 -9.63 -7.47 15.94
C VAL A 53 -9.97 -6.09 15.41
N THR A 54 -10.62 -5.28 16.23
CA THR A 54 -10.89 -3.87 15.94
C THR A 54 -10.25 -3.02 17.02
N CYS A 55 -9.57 -1.96 16.60
CA CYS A 55 -9.04 -0.93 17.49
C CYS A 55 -9.88 0.36 17.35
N PRO A 56 -10.93 0.55 18.16
CA PRO A 56 -11.71 1.79 18.11
C PRO A 56 -10.82 2.98 18.49
N GLN A 57 -10.80 4.02 17.66
CA GLN A 57 -10.13 5.27 18.05
C GLN A 57 -11.03 6.06 18.99
N ARG A 58 -10.43 6.65 20.03
CA ARG A 58 -11.13 7.44 21.04
C ARG A 58 -11.16 8.92 20.72
N ILE A 59 -12.27 9.56 21.08
CA ILE A 59 -12.48 11.00 20.90
C ILE A 59 -11.80 11.77 22.03
N GLN A 60 -10.78 12.57 21.69
CA GLN A 60 -10.19 13.56 22.60
C GLN A 60 -10.72 14.96 22.26
N LYS A 61 -11.96 15.25 22.63
CA LYS A 61 -12.44 16.64 22.62
C LYS A 61 -12.04 17.35 23.91
N ALA A 62 -11.74 18.64 23.79
CA ALA A 62 -11.51 19.54 24.93
C ALA A 62 -12.75 19.76 25.82
N LEU A 63 -13.90 19.15 25.49
CA LEU A 63 -15.15 19.25 26.25
C LEU A 63 -15.44 17.91 26.94
N GLU A 64 -15.46 17.93 28.26
CA GLU A 64 -15.52 16.83 29.23
C GLU A 64 -16.87 16.05 29.26
N LEU A 65 -17.52 15.82 28.12
CA LEU A 65 -18.79 15.06 28.09
C LEU A 65 -18.54 13.56 27.92
N GLU A 66 -19.12 12.73 28.79
CA GLU A 66 -19.04 11.25 28.74
C GLU A 66 -19.77 10.62 27.54
N LYS A 67 -20.68 11.35 26.90
CA LYS A 67 -21.43 10.88 25.71
C LYS A 67 -20.57 10.70 24.46
N ASP A 68 -19.34 11.20 24.48
CA ASP A 68 -18.50 11.29 23.28
C ASP A 68 -17.51 10.12 23.15
N ASP A 69 -17.50 9.11 24.03
CA ASP A 69 -16.59 7.94 23.95
C ASP A 69 -17.37 6.62 23.92
N THR A 70 -18.29 6.51 22.95
CA THR A 70 -19.12 5.32 22.73
C THR A 70 -18.68 4.52 21.51
N LEU A 71 -18.76 3.20 21.63
CA LEU A 71 -18.64 2.26 20.52
C LEU A 71 -20.04 1.84 20.06
N ARG A 72 -20.32 2.04 18.78
CA ARG A 72 -21.57 1.63 18.17
C ARG A 72 -21.48 0.25 17.55
N PHE A 73 -22.37 -0.65 17.97
CA PHE A 73 -22.60 -1.91 17.29
C PHE A 73 -23.68 -1.75 16.23
N THR A 74 -23.42 -2.28 15.05
CA THR A 74 -24.41 -2.41 13.97
C THR A 74 -24.45 -3.86 13.51
N VAL A 75 -25.62 -4.48 13.55
CA VAL A 75 -25.86 -5.86 13.08
C VAL A 75 -26.84 -5.83 11.93
N VAL A 76 -26.48 -6.50 10.85
CA VAL A 76 -27.32 -6.68 9.67
C VAL A 76 -27.66 -8.15 9.57
N ILE A 77 -28.95 -8.46 9.54
CA ILE A 77 -29.47 -9.80 9.28
C ILE A 77 -30.13 -9.81 7.90
N GLU A 78 -29.66 -10.68 7.03
CA GLU A 78 -30.18 -10.88 5.69
C GLU A 78 -30.83 -12.26 5.58
N SER A 79 -32.05 -12.33 5.04
CA SER A 79 -32.78 -13.58 4.81
C SER A 79 -33.35 -13.62 3.40
N SER A 80 -33.20 -14.75 2.68
CA SER A 80 -33.63 -14.85 1.28
C SER A 80 -35.12 -14.52 1.12
N ILE A 81 -35.46 -13.78 0.06
CA ILE A 81 -36.86 -13.48 -0.31
C ILE A 81 -37.66 -14.72 -0.71
N SER A 82 -36.99 -15.86 -0.91
CA SER A 82 -37.63 -17.17 -1.10
C SER A 82 -38.39 -17.62 0.16
N PHE A 83 -38.10 -17.02 1.30
CA PHE A 83 -38.74 -17.25 2.60
C PHE A 83 -39.59 -16.04 3.02
N PRO A 84 -40.64 -16.22 3.85
CA PRO A 84 -41.39 -15.08 4.41
C PRO A 84 -40.52 -14.16 5.28
N GLU A 85 -40.73 -12.85 5.16
CA GLU A 85 -40.06 -11.86 6.02
C GLU A 85 -40.33 -12.15 7.51
N GLN A 86 -39.30 -12.06 8.33
CA GLN A 86 -39.37 -12.29 9.78
C GLN A 86 -39.12 -10.98 10.54
N PRO A 87 -39.71 -10.78 11.73
CA PRO A 87 -39.52 -9.56 12.49
C PRO A 87 -38.07 -9.34 12.95
N TRP A 88 -37.35 -10.44 13.22
CA TRP A 88 -35.96 -10.52 13.72
C TRP A 88 -35.68 -9.75 15.02
N GLU A 89 -34.90 -10.35 15.89
CA GLU A 89 -34.30 -9.70 17.08
C GLU A 89 -32.82 -10.03 17.13
N ALA A 90 -32.00 -9.10 17.63
CA ALA A 90 -30.56 -9.24 17.73
C ALA A 90 -30.03 -8.67 19.05
N GLU A 91 -29.02 -9.32 19.63
CA GLU A 91 -28.30 -8.86 20.82
C GLU A 91 -26.80 -9.04 20.61
N VAL A 92 -26.01 -8.10 21.14
CA VAL A 92 -24.57 -8.30 21.30
C VAL A 92 -24.34 -8.88 22.68
N TRP A 93 -23.65 -10.01 22.73
CA TRP A 93 -23.15 -10.60 23.96
C TRP A 93 -21.68 -10.20 24.07
N HIS A 94 -21.28 -9.50 25.14
CA HIS A 94 -19.92 -8.95 25.27
C HIS A 94 -19.41 -9.05 26.71
N ASN A 95 -18.10 -8.93 26.89
CA ASN A 95 -17.46 -8.84 28.21
C ASN A 95 -16.79 -7.47 28.49
N ILE A 96 -17.22 -6.42 27.79
CA ILE A 96 -16.81 -5.03 28.06
C ILE A 96 -17.26 -4.64 29.50
N THR A 97 -16.31 -4.44 30.41
CA THR A 97 -16.57 -4.10 31.82
C THR A 97 -16.46 -2.59 32.06
N THR A 98 -17.56 -1.92 32.40
CA THR A 98 -17.63 -0.47 32.61
C THR A 98 -17.35 0.01 34.04
N THR A 99 -17.07 -0.89 34.99
CA THR A 99 -16.86 -0.53 36.41
C THR A 99 -15.42 -0.08 36.67
N PRO A 100 -15.17 1.06 37.32
CA PRO A 100 -13.82 1.43 37.75
C PRO A 100 -13.33 0.44 38.80
N ALA A 101 -12.13 -0.09 38.64
CA ALA A 101 -11.45 -0.83 39.72
C ALA A 101 -11.06 0.17 40.83
N THR A 102 -12.01 0.53 41.70
CA THR A 102 -11.71 1.21 42.96
C THR A 102 -11.09 0.22 43.94
N SER A 103 -9.81 -0.08 43.75
CA SER A 103 -8.89 -0.36 44.87
C SER A 103 -7.47 -0.45 44.31
N THR A 104 -6.61 0.43 44.80
CA THR A 104 -5.16 0.27 44.77
C THR A 104 -4.77 -1.10 45.32
N THR A 105 -4.61 -2.08 44.43
CA THR A 105 -3.85 -3.29 44.70
C THR A 105 -3.41 -3.88 43.37
N THR A 106 -2.10 -4.05 43.24
CA THR A 106 -1.40 -4.79 42.20
C THR A 106 -2.13 -6.09 41.85
N ALA A 107 -2.77 -6.13 40.68
CA ALA A 107 -3.37 -7.32 40.11
C ALA A 107 -2.78 -7.60 38.72
N TYR A 108 -1.48 -7.93 38.71
CA TYR A 108 -0.92 -8.91 37.79
C TYR A 108 0.04 -9.77 38.61
N SER A 109 -0.56 -10.72 39.33
CA SER A 109 0.14 -11.86 39.92
C SER A 109 -0.36 -13.10 39.20
N SER A 110 0.57 -13.81 38.58
CA SER A 110 0.39 -15.19 38.16
C SER A 110 -0.07 -16.04 39.35
N ASN A 111 -1.31 -16.52 39.34
CA ASN A 111 -1.69 -17.88 39.74
C ASN A 111 -3.21 -18.09 39.70
N ASN A 112 -3.61 -19.24 39.15
CA ASN A 112 -4.91 -19.91 39.22
C ASN A 112 -5.93 -19.35 40.24
N SER A 113 -6.93 -18.59 39.76
CA SER A 113 -8.31 -18.75 40.21
C SER A 113 -9.30 -18.30 39.13
N SER A 114 -10.26 -19.18 38.88
CA SER A 114 -11.27 -19.15 37.83
C SER A 114 -12.44 -18.21 38.18
N SER A 115 -12.43 -16.98 37.66
CA SER A 115 -13.68 -16.30 37.35
C SER A 115 -13.62 -15.87 35.89
N ALA A 116 -14.41 -16.54 35.06
CA ALA A 116 -14.55 -16.15 33.66
C ALA A 116 -15.05 -14.69 33.59
N PRO A 117 -14.56 -13.86 32.65
CA PRO A 117 -15.01 -12.48 32.53
C PRO A 117 -16.55 -12.46 32.39
N GLU A 118 -17.23 -11.62 33.16
CA GLU A 118 -18.69 -11.55 33.20
C GLU A 118 -19.21 -11.05 31.84
N TRP A 119 -19.87 -11.93 31.08
CA TRP A 119 -20.50 -11.56 29.82
C TRP A 119 -21.91 -11.01 30.06
N LYS A 120 -22.26 -9.92 29.37
CA LYS A 120 -23.55 -9.22 29.46
C LYS A 120 -24.21 -9.13 28.10
N SER A 121 -25.55 -9.04 28.09
CA SER A 121 -26.32 -8.72 26.89
C SER A 121 -26.42 -7.22 26.69
N LEU A 122 -26.26 -6.80 25.44
CA LEU A 122 -26.67 -5.51 24.92
C LEU A 122 -27.76 -5.75 23.86
N PRO A 123 -29.05 -5.63 24.21
CA PRO A 123 -30.13 -5.74 23.25
C PRO A 123 -30.06 -4.65 22.20
N LEU A 124 -30.15 -5.01 20.92
CA LEU A 124 -30.06 -4.04 19.83
C LEU A 124 -31.44 -3.55 19.39
N ARG A 125 -31.53 -2.27 19.00
CA ARG A 125 -32.76 -1.67 18.50
C ARG A 125 -32.81 -1.75 16.99
N LYS A 126 -33.99 -2.01 16.42
CA LYS A 126 -34.19 -2.00 14.96
C LYS A 126 -33.99 -0.59 14.43
N ALA A 127 -33.12 -0.45 13.44
CA ALA A 127 -32.77 0.81 12.78
C ALA A 127 -33.26 0.81 11.32
N PRO A 128 -33.40 1.99 10.69
CA PRO A 128 -33.67 2.08 9.26
C PRO A 128 -32.59 1.37 8.43
N THR A 129 -32.96 0.77 7.30
CA THR A 129 -31.99 0.14 6.39
C THR A 129 -31.00 1.15 5.78
N THR A 130 -31.34 2.44 5.81
CA THR A 130 -30.49 3.58 5.44
C THR A 130 -29.35 3.85 6.43
N SER A 131 -29.31 3.20 7.59
CA SER A 131 -28.20 3.34 8.55
C SER A 131 -26.93 2.60 8.13
N ALA A 132 -27.04 1.66 7.19
CA ALA A 132 -25.90 0.96 6.60
C ALA A 132 -26.18 0.63 5.13
N PRO A 133 -26.39 1.58 4.21
CA PRO A 133 -26.85 1.29 2.86
C PRO A 133 -25.93 0.30 2.11
N MET A 134 -26.54 -0.65 1.40
CA MET A 134 -25.82 -1.55 0.47
C MET A 134 -25.52 -0.79 -0.82
N LEU A 135 -24.25 -0.53 -1.09
CA LEU A 135 -23.86 0.36 -2.19
C LEU A 135 -23.64 -0.37 -3.51
N ASN A 136 -23.17 -1.62 -3.51
CA ASN A 136 -22.75 -2.28 -4.75
C ASN A 136 -23.71 -3.33 -5.32
N ALA A 137 -24.78 -3.68 -4.60
CA ALA A 137 -25.78 -4.62 -5.11
C ALA A 137 -26.50 -4.07 -6.37
N PRO A 138 -26.66 -4.84 -7.47
CA PRO A 138 -27.35 -4.40 -8.68
C PRO A 138 -28.82 -4.01 -8.43
N LYS A 139 -29.40 -3.15 -9.29
CA LYS A 139 -30.83 -2.79 -9.19
C LYS A 139 -31.69 -4.01 -9.57
N GLY A 140 -32.45 -4.54 -8.62
CA GLY A 140 -33.44 -5.60 -8.86
C GLY A 140 -32.94 -7.05 -8.70
N GLU A 141 -31.67 -7.26 -8.32
CA GLU A 141 -31.07 -8.60 -8.15
C GLU A 141 -30.77 -8.95 -6.68
N TYR A 142 -30.95 -7.99 -5.76
CA TYR A 142 -30.72 -8.23 -4.34
C TYR A 142 -31.90 -9.01 -3.74
N ASN A 143 -31.72 -10.32 -3.59
CA ASN A 143 -32.77 -11.28 -3.25
C ASN A 143 -32.87 -11.55 -1.74
N PHE A 144 -32.63 -10.55 -0.90
CA PHE A 144 -32.69 -10.67 0.56
C PHE A 144 -33.57 -9.59 1.20
N TYR A 145 -34.39 -9.99 2.17
CA TYR A 145 -34.92 -9.07 3.18
C TYR A 145 -33.79 -8.70 4.13
N ARG A 146 -33.72 -7.43 4.53
CA ARG A 146 -32.63 -6.89 5.34
C ARG A 146 -33.16 -6.16 6.56
N SER A 147 -32.72 -6.62 7.73
CA SER A 147 -33.00 -5.97 9.02
C SER A 147 -31.70 -5.45 9.63
N VAL A 148 -31.67 -4.14 9.93
CA VAL A 148 -30.51 -3.48 10.56
C VAL A 148 -30.85 -3.22 12.02
N PHE A 149 -29.89 -3.47 12.91
CA PHE A 149 -30.01 -3.26 14.34
C PHE A 149 -28.80 -2.50 14.86
N THR A 150 -29.01 -1.54 15.75
CA THR A 150 -27.94 -0.72 16.32
C THR A 150 -28.12 -0.49 17.81
N GLU A 151 -27.03 -0.39 18.54
CA GLU A 151 -26.99 0.12 19.92
C GLU A 151 -25.55 0.58 20.24
N GLU A 152 -25.41 1.47 21.21
CA GLU A 152 -24.12 1.97 21.66
C GLU A 152 -23.73 1.44 23.04
N ILE A 153 -22.43 1.33 23.27
CA ILE A 153 -21.86 1.07 24.58
C ILE A 153 -20.71 2.04 24.86
N THR A 154 -20.68 2.61 26.07
CA THR A 154 -19.56 3.44 26.51
C THR A 154 -18.32 2.58 26.73
N LEU A 155 -17.18 3.01 26.20
CA LEU A 155 -15.91 2.33 26.44
C LEU A 155 -15.38 2.67 27.85
N PRO A 156 -14.74 1.72 28.56
CA PRO A 156 -14.14 1.98 29.88
C PRO A 156 -13.06 3.06 29.79
N ASN A 157 -12.80 3.86 30.83
CA ASN A 157 -11.77 4.94 30.74
C ASN A 157 -10.33 4.42 30.54
N GLN A 158 -10.02 3.23 31.05
CA GLN A 158 -8.71 2.60 30.88
C GLN A 158 -8.62 1.84 29.57
N GLY A 159 -7.40 1.66 29.07
CA GLY A 159 -7.15 0.79 27.93
C GLY A 159 -7.47 -0.66 28.28
N GLY A 160 -7.96 -1.43 27.32
CA GLY A 160 -8.46 -2.76 27.61
C GLY A 160 -8.74 -3.61 26.38
N TYR A 161 -8.96 -4.90 26.67
CA TYR A 161 -9.32 -5.92 25.71
C TYR A 161 -10.67 -6.53 26.07
N ALA A 162 -11.54 -6.65 25.09
CA ALA A 162 -12.84 -7.29 25.22
C ALA A 162 -13.13 -8.19 24.02
N GLN A 163 -14.07 -9.10 24.21
CA GLN A 163 -14.62 -9.95 23.17
C GLN A 163 -16.14 -9.78 23.12
N PHE A 164 -16.69 -9.97 21.93
CA PHE A 164 -18.12 -9.97 21.72
C PHE A 164 -18.55 -11.02 20.69
N THR A 165 -19.84 -11.33 20.68
CA THR A 165 -20.50 -12.12 19.64
C THR A 165 -21.94 -11.65 19.48
N VAL A 166 -22.60 -12.13 18.43
CA VAL A 166 -23.98 -11.75 18.11
C VAL A 166 -24.91 -12.94 18.34
N LYS A 167 -26.03 -12.68 19.02
CA LYS A 167 -27.20 -13.57 19.06
C LYS A 167 -28.32 -12.99 18.22
N TYR A 168 -29.11 -13.85 17.61
CA TYR A 168 -30.28 -13.45 16.86
C TYR A 168 -31.39 -14.51 16.88
N ARG A 169 -32.64 -14.09 16.64
CA ARG A 169 -33.79 -14.99 16.51
C ARG A 169 -34.85 -14.42 15.59
N SER A 170 -35.65 -15.28 14.95
CA SER A 170 -36.68 -14.87 13.98
C SER A 170 -37.94 -14.26 14.63
N GLY A 171 -38.01 -14.16 15.95
CA GLY A 171 -39.08 -13.51 16.72
C GLY A 171 -39.09 -13.92 18.20
N PRO A 172 -39.99 -13.34 19.04
CA PRO A 172 -39.95 -13.50 20.50
C PRO A 172 -40.06 -14.94 21.01
N ASN A 173 -40.78 -15.79 20.27
CA ASN A 173 -41.05 -17.19 20.64
C ASN A 173 -40.04 -18.17 20.00
N ALA A 174 -39.08 -17.68 19.20
CA ALA A 174 -38.05 -18.52 18.57
C ALA A 174 -36.83 -18.66 19.48
N PRO A 175 -36.11 -19.80 19.44
CA PRO A 175 -34.88 -19.97 20.20
C PRO A 175 -33.77 -19.05 19.66
N TRP A 176 -32.97 -18.48 20.56
CA TRP A 176 -31.78 -17.72 20.21
C TRP A 176 -30.77 -18.59 19.46
N GLN A 177 -30.21 -18.03 18.39
CA GLN A 177 -29.10 -18.58 17.63
C GLN A 177 -27.85 -17.73 17.88
N TRP A 178 -26.69 -18.37 17.89
CA TRP A 178 -25.42 -17.67 18.01
C TRP A 178 -24.73 -17.61 16.64
N ALA A 179 -24.31 -16.42 16.22
CA ALA A 179 -23.64 -16.23 14.93
C ALA A 179 -22.37 -17.09 14.80
N ASN A 180 -21.60 -17.22 15.88
CA ASN A 180 -20.37 -18.03 15.93
C ASN A 180 -20.61 -19.55 16.01
N GLN A 181 -21.82 -20.01 16.29
CA GLN A 181 -22.14 -21.46 16.35
C GLN A 181 -22.75 -21.99 15.05
N GLN A 182 -23.29 -21.11 14.21
CA GLN A 182 -23.85 -21.53 12.92
C GLN A 182 -22.77 -21.90 11.91
N LYS A 183 -21.61 -21.24 11.99
CA LYS A 183 -20.42 -21.59 11.22
C LYS A 183 -19.17 -21.50 12.10
N PRO A 184 -18.96 -22.47 13.01
CA PRO A 184 -17.92 -22.40 14.02
C PRO A 184 -16.49 -22.42 13.44
N GLU A 185 -16.33 -22.92 12.21
CA GLU A 185 -15.07 -22.86 11.48
C GLU A 185 -14.82 -21.50 10.79
N GLU A 186 -15.87 -20.70 10.53
CA GLU A 186 -15.78 -19.42 9.79
C GLU A 186 -15.96 -18.17 10.68
N VAL A 187 -16.72 -18.27 11.79
CA VAL A 187 -17.13 -17.10 12.59
C VAL A 187 -16.67 -17.25 14.04
N ARG A 188 -15.58 -16.58 14.40
CA ARG A 188 -15.07 -16.48 15.78
C ARG A 188 -15.67 -15.26 16.49
N HIS A 189 -15.42 -15.12 17.79
CA HIS A 189 -15.72 -13.89 18.54
C HIS A 189 -15.02 -12.69 17.88
N GLY A 190 -15.69 -11.53 17.86
CA GLY A 190 -15.03 -10.27 17.58
C GLY A 190 -14.15 -9.86 18.76
N GLU A 191 -13.00 -9.25 18.48
CA GLU A 191 -12.03 -8.80 19.47
C GLU A 191 -11.96 -7.27 19.42
N LEU A 192 -12.03 -6.63 20.59
CA LEU A 192 -11.92 -5.18 20.75
C LEU A 192 -10.68 -4.89 21.58
N VAL A 193 -9.82 -4.02 21.07
CA VAL A 193 -8.65 -3.51 21.78
C VAL A 193 -8.73 -2.00 21.74
N PHE A 194 -8.88 -1.34 22.89
CA PHE A 194 -9.04 0.10 22.96
C PHE A 194 -7.97 0.72 23.83
N ALA A 195 -7.41 1.83 23.38
CA ALA A 195 -6.49 2.68 24.15
C ALA A 195 -7.19 3.25 25.40
N PRO A 196 -6.48 3.82 26.39
CA PRO A 196 -7.10 4.63 27.44
C PRO A 196 -7.65 5.95 26.87
N ARG A 197 -8.60 6.55 27.58
CA ARG A 197 -9.19 7.86 27.23
C ARG A 197 -8.15 8.98 27.30
N ASP A 198 -7.40 9.03 28.40
CA ASP A 198 -6.24 9.90 28.53
C ASP A 198 -4.99 9.20 27.96
N GLN A 199 -4.45 9.76 26.88
CA GLN A 199 -3.26 9.24 26.20
C GLN A 199 -2.01 10.11 26.46
N SER A 200 -2.12 11.14 27.31
CA SER A 200 -1.03 12.08 27.61
C SER A 200 0.21 11.42 28.23
N ALA A 201 0.06 10.22 28.80
CA ALA A 201 1.16 9.47 29.40
C ALA A 201 2.31 9.17 28.41
N LEU A 202 2.00 8.81 27.15
CA LEU A 202 3.03 8.57 26.13
C LEU A 202 3.62 9.89 25.60
N ALA A 203 2.80 10.94 25.50
CA ALA A 203 3.26 12.27 25.10
C ALA A 203 4.29 12.84 26.11
N THR A 204 4.01 12.68 27.41
CA THR A 204 4.87 13.15 28.50
C THR A 204 6.17 12.34 28.59
N ALA A 205 6.11 11.02 28.34
CA ALA A 205 7.30 10.16 28.34
C ALA A 205 8.32 10.58 27.27
N ASN A 206 7.86 11.00 26.08
CA ASN A 206 8.77 11.50 25.03
C ASN A 206 9.46 12.81 25.43
N THR A 207 8.76 13.71 26.15
CA THR A 207 9.36 14.97 26.64
C THR A 207 10.36 14.78 27.78
N ALA A 208 10.19 13.75 28.61
CA ALA A 208 11.13 13.43 29.68
C ALA A 208 12.49 12.94 29.13
N ALA A 209 12.50 12.24 28.00
CA ALA A 209 13.72 11.85 27.29
C ALA A 209 14.50 13.05 26.71
N ALA A 210 13.80 14.14 26.36
CA ALA A 210 14.41 15.38 25.86
C ALA A 210 14.92 16.31 27.00
N GLY A 211 14.44 16.13 28.24
CA GLY A 211 14.64 17.03 29.37
C GLY A 211 16.00 16.94 30.11
N GLY A 212 17.00 16.27 29.56
CA GLY A 212 18.34 16.16 30.16
C GLY A 212 19.17 17.45 30.18
N ALA A 213 18.67 18.55 29.62
CA ALA A 213 19.36 19.83 29.59
C ALA A 213 18.40 21.00 29.83
N SER A 214 18.26 21.45 31.09
CA SER A 214 18.00 22.87 31.37
C SER A 214 18.25 23.20 32.85
N GLY A 215 19.26 24.04 33.08
CA GLY A 215 19.38 24.84 34.29
C GLY A 215 18.40 26.00 34.30
N ALA A 216 18.07 26.45 35.51
CA ALA A 216 17.04 27.42 35.89
C ALA A 216 17.03 28.76 35.13
N GLY A 217 15.83 29.34 34.98
CA GLY A 217 15.68 30.78 34.76
C GLY A 217 14.27 31.27 34.39
N GLY A 218 13.52 31.76 35.40
CA GLY A 218 12.71 32.99 35.32
C GLY A 218 11.36 32.98 34.58
N GLY A 219 10.28 33.24 35.32
CA GLY A 219 8.91 33.34 34.80
C GLY A 219 8.57 34.61 34.01
N GLY A 220 7.48 34.52 33.26
CA GLY A 220 6.83 35.62 32.54
C GLY A 220 5.48 35.20 31.97
N THR A 221 4.47 36.04 32.15
CA THR A 221 3.02 35.82 32.04
C THR A 221 2.43 35.86 30.62
N SER A 222 1.41 35.02 30.41
CA SER A 222 0.16 35.18 29.62
C SER A 222 0.18 35.87 28.25
N GLY A 223 -0.23 35.13 27.21
CA GLY A 223 -0.73 35.66 25.94
C GLY A 223 -1.21 34.55 25.00
N THR A 224 -2.52 34.31 24.98
CA THR A 224 -3.24 33.34 24.15
C THR A 224 -3.30 33.77 22.67
N GLN A 225 -2.84 32.91 21.75
CA GLN A 225 -3.44 32.62 20.43
C GLN A 225 -2.60 31.52 19.74
N SER A 226 -3.18 30.33 19.57
CA SER A 226 -2.56 29.23 18.81
C SER A 226 -3.53 28.65 17.78
N THR A 227 -3.18 28.87 16.50
CA THR A 227 -3.70 28.16 15.33
C THR A 227 -2.82 26.94 15.04
N PRO A 228 -3.35 25.72 14.86
CA PRO A 228 -2.55 24.58 14.43
C PRO A 228 -2.50 24.52 12.89
N SER A 229 -1.37 24.94 12.32
CA SER A 229 -1.00 24.72 10.92
C SER A 229 -0.15 23.45 10.83
N TRP A 230 -0.65 22.41 10.17
CA TRP A 230 0.08 21.16 9.95
C TRP A 230 0.39 20.99 8.46
N TYR A 231 1.65 20.66 8.17
CA TYR A 231 2.28 20.36 6.87
C TYR A 231 2.72 21.54 5.99
N SER A 232 3.79 22.20 6.45
CA SER A 232 4.94 22.55 5.61
C SER A 232 6.19 22.10 6.37
N ALA A 233 7.09 21.38 5.74
CA ALA A 233 8.39 21.05 6.33
C ALA A 233 9.15 22.35 6.63
N PRO A 234 9.64 22.60 7.87
CA PRO A 234 10.55 23.71 8.09
C PRO A 234 11.98 23.26 7.80
N THR A 235 12.62 23.92 6.84
CA THR A 235 14.08 24.02 6.72
C THR A 235 14.61 24.87 7.88
N PRO A 236 15.61 24.43 8.65
CA PRO A 236 16.42 25.34 9.45
C PRO A 236 17.84 25.44 8.88
N SER A 237 18.16 26.60 8.33
CA SER A 237 19.53 27.04 8.08
C SER A 237 20.07 27.71 9.34
N TYR A 238 21.06 27.14 10.04
CA TYR A 238 22.01 27.90 10.86
C TYR A 238 23.32 27.13 11.04
N THR A 239 24.37 27.69 10.44
CA THR A 239 25.78 27.47 10.76
C THR A 239 26.08 27.84 12.21
N THR A 240 26.50 26.90 13.04
CA THR A 240 27.53 27.13 14.08
C THR A 240 28.26 25.84 14.36
N SER A 241 29.58 25.82 14.15
CA SER A 241 30.47 24.74 14.54
C SER A 241 30.57 24.65 16.07
N GLN A 242 30.02 23.60 16.68
CA GLN A 242 30.37 23.20 18.04
C GLN A 242 30.62 21.70 18.09
N SER A 243 31.78 21.34 18.61
CA SER A 243 32.24 19.97 18.86
C SER A 243 31.29 19.24 19.81
N TYR A 244 30.71 18.13 19.37
CA TYR A 244 29.92 17.25 20.22
C TYR A 244 30.84 16.40 21.12
N SER A 245 30.79 16.65 22.42
CA SER A 245 31.14 15.65 23.43
C SER A 245 29.87 14.88 23.82
N THR A 246 29.97 13.56 23.82
CA THR A 246 28.93 12.61 24.20
C THR A 246 28.45 12.84 25.64
N PRO A 247 27.15 13.07 25.91
CA PRO A 247 26.62 12.99 27.26
C PRO A 247 26.21 11.55 27.58
N SER A 248 26.86 10.97 28.59
CA SER A 248 26.44 9.69 29.19
C SER A 248 25.18 9.88 30.04
N SER A 249 23.99 9.59 29.51
CA SER A 249 22.76 9.45 30.31
C SER A 249 22.59 8.02 30.84
N SER A 250 22.09 7.87 32.07
CA SER A 250 22.05 6.62 32.83
C SER A 250 21.23 5.50 32.17
N SER A 251 21.90 4.40 31.81
CA SER A 251 21.35 3.17 31.20
C SER A 251 20.26 2.44 31.99
N SER A 252 20.04 2.79 33.27
CA SER A 252 19.06 2.13 34.13
C SER A 252 17.61 2.54 33.86
N GLY A 253 17.37 3.75 33.31
CA GLY A 253 16.03 4.28 33.06
C GLY A 253 15.32 3.60 31.89
N GLY A 254 15.94 3.61 30.71
CA GLY A 254 15.33 3.08 29.48
C GLY A 254 15.01 1.59 29.54
N ARG A 255 15.84 0.80 30.24
CA ARG A 255 15.58 -0.62 30.47
C ARG A 255 14.32 -0.88 31.30
N SER A 256 14.10 -0.09 32.35
CA SER A 256 12.89 -0.19 33.17
C SER A 256 11.63 0.17 32.39
N GLU A 257 11.73 1.16 31.48
CA GLU A 257 10.62 1.58 30.63
C GLU A 257 10.26 0.55 29.56
N LEU A 258 11.24 0.06 28.79
CA LEU A 258 11.02 -0.99 27.80
C LEU A 258 10.58 -2.31 28.45
N GLY A 259 11.09 -2.60 29.65
CA GLY A 259 10.74 -3.79 30.43
C GLY A 259 9.24 -3.90 30.77
N LYS A 260 8.47 -2.83 30.70
CA LYS A 260 6.99 -2.87 30.85
C LYS A 260 6.31 -3.66 29.72
N TYR A 261 6.97 -3.78 28.57
CA TYR A 261 6.44 -4.41 27.37
C TYR A 261 6.93 -5.84 27.15
N PHE A 262 7.84 -6.34 28.00
CA PHE A 262 8.41 -7.68 27.90
C PHE A 262 8.42 -8.37 29.26
N GLU A 263 7.99 -9.63 29.30
CA GLU A 263 8.30 -10.54 30.39
C GLU A 263 9.76 -11.00 30.24
N ASN A 264 10.51 -10.94 31.34
CA ASN A 264 11.91 -11.37 31.40
C ASN A 264 12.82 -10.70 30.35
N LEU A 265 12.76 -9.36 30.24
CA LEU A 265 13.68 -8.59 29.39
C LEU A 265 15.14 -8.97 29.73
N SER A 266 15.88 -9.50 28.76
CA SER A 266 17.20 -10.10 28.96
C SER A 266 18.27 -9.10 29.36
N SER A 267 19.15 -9.45 30.30
CA SER A 267 20.30 -8.63 30.72
C SER A 267 21.44 -8.60 29.70
N GLU A 268 21.36 -9.40 28.64
CA GLU A 268 22.38 -9.48 27.58
C GLU A 268 22.31 -8.30 26.60
N VAL A 269 21.22 -7.54 26.63
CA VAL A 269 21.01 -6.37 25.77
C VAL A 269 21.08 -5.07 26.55
N GLU A 270 21.69 -4.08 25.93
CA GLU A 270 21.69 -2.68 26.36
C GLU A 270 20.46 -1.99 25.80
N VAL A 271 19.83 -1.12 26.60
CA VAL A 271 18.63 -0.37 26.21
C VAL A 271 18.87 1.11 26.47
N GLU A 272 18.73 1.92 25.43
CA GLU A 272 18.90 3.36 25.46
C GLU A 272 17.59 4.03 25.01
N SER A 273 17.04 4.94 25.81
CA SER A 273 15.87 5.74 25.40
C SER A 273 16.28 6.77 24.34
N ARG A 274 15.43 6.98 23.34
CA ARG A 274 15.62 7.96 22.26
C ARG A 274 14.43 8.89 22.17
N VAL A 275 14.67 10.13 21.73
CA VAL A 275 13.60 11.10 21.48
C VAL A 275 12.95 10.76 20.15
N SER A 276 11.66 10.48 20.18
CA SER A 276 10.86 10.18 19.00
C SER A 276 10.45 11.47 18.29
N GLU A 277 10.64 11.52 16.96
CA GLU A 277 10.08 12.56 16.09
C GLU A 277 8.61 12.34 15.75
N ALA A 278 8.13 11.09 15.89
CA ALA A 278 6.71 10.83 15.86
C ALA A 278 6.10 11.23 17.21
N VAL A 279 5.14 12.15 17.17
CA VAL A 279 4.42 12.62 18.36
C VAL A 279 3.56 11.48 18.91
N ASN A 280 3.39 11.42 20.24
CA ASN A 280 2.63 10.37 20.93
C ASN A 280 3.22 8.96 20.83
N SER A 281 4.53 8.85 20.64
CA SER A 281 5.27 7.58 20.78
C SER A 281 6.48 7.69 21.67
N VAL A 282 6.91 6.54 22.18
CA VAL A 282 8.16 6.37 22.93
C VAL A 282 9.06 5.44 22.14
N LEU A 283 10.37 5.71 22.13
CA LEU A 283 11.35 5.06 21.28
C LEU A 283 12.57 4.65 22.09
N TRP A 284 13.11 3.47 21.78
CA TRP A 284 14.35 2.94 22.35
C TRP A 284 15.24 2.35 21.26
N GLN A 285 16.55 2.48 21.46
CA GLN A 285 17.56 1.71 20.77
C GLN A 285 18.01 0.56 21.68
N VAL A 286 17.95 -0.67 21.17
CA VAL A 286 18.44 -1.88 21.81
C VAL A 286 19.68 -2.36 21.08
N SER A 287 20.76 -2.63 21.82
CA SER A 287 22.03 -3.07 21.23
C SER A 287 22.72 -4.16 22.03
N GLY A 288 23.61 -4.89 21.38
CA GLY A 288 24.47 -5.89 22.02
C GLY A 288 25.70 -6.20 21.18
N SER A 289 26.82 -6.53 21.84
CA SER A 289 28.08 -6.77 21.16
C SER A 289 28.06 -8.08 20.38
N VAL A 290 28.52 -8.06 19.14
CA VAL A 290 28.73 -9.22 18.26
C VAL A 290 30.23 -9.31 17.98
N PRO A 291 30.87 -10.47 18.20
CA PRO A 291 32.28 -10.64 17.87
C PRO A 291 32.54 -10.45 16.36
N PRO A 292 33.79 -10.16 15.96
CA PRO A 292 34.17 -10.06 14.56
C PRO A 292 33.94 -11.37 13.81
N ALA A 293 33.85 -11.30 12.49
CA ALA A 293 33.90 -12.46 11.61
C ALA A 293 35.21 -13.25 11.83
N ALA A 294 35.11 -14.58 11.84
CA ALA A 294 36.25 -15.48 11.99
C ALA A 294 36.76 -15.90 10.60
N ASP A 295 37.92 -15.39 10.20
CA ASP A 295 38.57 -15.63 8.91
C ASP A 295 37.61 -15.47 7.71
N THR A 296 37.08 -16.59 7.19
CA THR A 296 36.22 -16.65 5.99
C THR A 296 34.73 -16.80 6.28
N GLU A 297 34.33 -16.83 7.56
CA GLU A 297 32.95 -17.04 8.00
C GLU A 297 32.44 -15.89 8.89
N SER A 298 31.15 -15.58 8.76
CA SER A 298 30.50 -14.60 9.64
C SER A 298 30.35 -15.13 11.04
N THR A 299 30.44 -14.25 12.03
CA THR A 299 30.01 -14.60 13.38
C THR A 299 28.53 -14.32 13.53
N ILE A 300 27.76 -15.34 13.94
CA ILE A 300 26.35 -15.20 14.29
C ILE A 300 26.22 -15.22 15.81
N LYS A 301 25.54 -14.21 16.35
CA LYS A 301 25.13 -14.16 17.75
C LYS A 301 23.62 -14.11 17.83
N GLU A 302 23.05 -15.00 18.63
CA GLU A 302 21.65 -14.93 19.03
C GLU A 302 21.57 -14.37 20.45
N ALA A 303 20.70 -13.40 20.67
CA ALA A 303 20.44 -12.79 21.97
C ALA A 303 18.93 -12.79 22.22
N ILE A 304 18.50 -13.34 23.34
CA ILE A 304 17.09 -13.28 23.73
C ILE A 304 16.78 -11.84 24.10
N LEU A 305 15.71 -11.25 23.56
CA LEU A 305 15.22 -9.94 23.99
C LEU A 305 14.28 -10.09 25.19
N GLY A 306 13.30 -10.99 25.08
CA GLY A 306 12.28 -11.27 26.10
C GLY A 306 10.99 -11.78 25.46
N VAL A 307 9.99 -12.13 26.26
CA VAL A 307 8.66 -12.52 25.77
C VAL A 307 7.78 -11.27 25.74
N PRO A 308 7.23 -10.83 24.59
CA PRO A 308 6.33 -9.68 24.54
C PRO A 308 5.13 -9.89 25.48
N SER A 309 4.89 -8.95 26.38
CA SER A 309 3.84 -9.09 27.39
C SER A 309 2.47 -8.66 26.85
N SER A 310 1.40 -9.25 27.40
CA SER A 310 0.01 -8.84 27.15
C SER A 310 -0.41 -8.78 25.67
N VAL A 311 0.11 -9.68 24.82
CA VAL A 311 -0.17 -9.71 23.37
C VAL A 311 -1.54 -10.29 23.05
N VAL A 312 -2.29 -9.59 22.19
CA VAL A 312 -3.57 -10.03 21.59
C VAL A 312 -3.33 -10.59 20.20
N ARG A 313 -2.59 -9.85 19.37
CA ARG A 313 -2.22 -10.20 17.99
C ARG A 313 -0.80 -9.77 17.71
N ASN A 314 -0.14 -10.49 16.82
CA ASN A 314 1.17 -10.12 16.29
C ASN A 314 1.18 -10.15 14.76
N PHE A 315 2.04 -9.32 14.20
CA PHE A 315 2.30 -9.17 12.77
C PHE A 315 3.82 -9.10 12.59
N SER A 316 4.36 -9.73 11.55
CA SER A 316 5.77 -9.63 11.20
C SER A 316 5.96 -9.59 9.69
N LEU A 317 6.97 -8.87 9.23
CA LEU A 317 7.48 -9.00 7.86
C LEU A 317 8.70 -9.92 7.89
N VAL A 318 8.52 -11.11 7.34
CA VAL A 318 9.52 -12.16 7.29
C VAL A 318 10.15 -12.28 5.93
N ARG A 319 11.37 -12.79 5.90
CA ARG A 319 12.07 -13.16 4.67
C ARG A 319 11.52 -14.50 4.17
N ILE A 320 10.41 -14.47 3.42
CA ILE A 320 9.78 -15.69 2.86
C ILE A 320 10.82 -16.49 2.07
N TRP A 321 11.66 -15.77 1.34
CA TRP A 321 12.98 -16.23 0.92
C TRP A 321 13.87 -15.01 0.70
N THR A 322 15.10 -15.22 0.24
CA THR A 322 16.14 -14.17 0.23
C THR A 322 15.73 -12.83 -0.39
N PRO A 323 15.08 -12.76 -1.58
CA PRO A 323 14.75 -11.49 -2.23
C PRO A 323 13.48 -10.81 -1.72
N TRP A 324 12.56 -11.54 -1.08
CA TRP A 324 11.20 -11.08 -0.81
C TRP A 324 10.80 -11.14 0.65
N LEU A 325 10.19 -10.05 1.10
CA LEU A 325 9.44 -10.02 2.35
C LEU A 325 8.03 -10.56 2.16
N GLY A 326 7.43 -11.02 3.24
CA GLY A 326 5.98 -11.15 3.32
C GLY A 326 5.45 -11.30 4.74
N PRO A 327 4.12 -11.19 4.88
CA PRO A 327 3.47 -11.11 6.18
C PRO A 327 3.41 -12.48 6.88
N ARG A 328 3.63 -12.47 8.20
CA ARG A 328 3.22 -13.51 9.15
C ARG A 328 2.38 -12.89 10.24
N HIS A 329 1.41 -13.64 10.71
CA HIS A 329 0.49 -13.22 11.74
C HIS A 329 0.39 -14.29 12.81
N GLY A 330 0.04 -13.85 14.01
CA GLY A 330 -0.18 -14.74 15.13
C GLY A 330 -1.06 -14.10 16.18
N ARG A 331 -1.38 -14.91 17.20
CA ARG A 331 -2.23 -14.48 18.32
C ARG A 331 -1.35 -14.21 19.55
N LYS A 332 -1.66 -14.85 20.68
CA LYS A 332 -1.00 -14.62 21.97
C LYS A 332 0.46 -15.08 21.98
N THR A 333 0.75 -16.24 21.39
CA THR A 333 2.11 -16.78 21.34
C THR A 333 2.78 -16.33 20.04
N PHE A 334 3.95 -15.71 20.17
CA PHE A 334 4.76 -15.30 19.03
C PHE A 334 5.53 -16.50 18.47
N GLN A 335 5.29 -16.83 17.21
CA GLN A 335 5.99 -17.91 16.53
C GLN A 335 6.24 -17.51 15.08
N LEU A 336 7.47 -17.74 14.63
CA LEU A 336 7.92 -17.48 13.27
C LEU A 336 8.57 -18.72 12.69
N THR A 337 8.28 -18.95 11.42
CA THR A 337 8.90 -20.00 10.61
C THR A 337 10.15 -19.50 9.88
N GLU A 338 10.22 -18.20 9.60
CA GLU A 338 11.32 -17.53 8.89
C GLU A 338 11.85 -16.34 9.68
N ASP A 339 13.09 -15.92 9.37
CA ASP A 339 13.70 -14.75 9.99
C ASP A 339 12.91 -13.47 9.63
N ALA A 340 12.58 -12.64 10.63
CA ALA A 340 11.85 -11.38 10.46
C ALA A 340 12.74 -10.15 10.45
N VAL A 341 12.35 -9.14 9.66
CA VAL A 341 12.97 -7.80 9.64
C VAL A 341 12.22 -6.83 10.54
N LEU A 342 10.89 -7.01 10.62
CA LEU A 342 9.97 -6.18 11.39
C LEU A 342 9.02 -7.08 12.17
N CYS A 343 8.82 -6.79 13.45
CA CYS A 343 7.80 -7.43 14.29
C CYS A 343 6.91 -6.37 14.94
N SER A 344 5.62 -6.64 15.08
CA SER A 344 4.67 -5.78 15.77
C SER A 344 3.72 -6.57 16.63
N PHE A 345 3.42 -6.05 17.82
CA PHE A 345 2.57 -6.67 18.82
C PHE A 345 1.47 -5.70 19.25
N LEU A 346 0.22 -6.07 19.00
CA LEU A 346 -0.95 -5.40 19.55
C LEU A 346 -1.20 -5.93 20.96
N ARG A 347 -1.20 -5.03 21.93
CA ARG A 347 -1.34 -5.37 23.35
C ARG A 347 -2.75 -5.13 23.87
N THR A 348 -3.09 -5.76 24.99
CA THR A 348 -4.41 -5.61 25.64
C THR A 348 -4.69 -4.20 26.15
N ASP A 349 -3.68 -3.35 26.31
CA ASP A 349 -3.80 -1.95 26.77
C ASP A 349 -4.04 -0.96 25.61
N GLY A 350 -4.14 -1.45 24.37
CA GLY A 350 -4.31 -0.63 23.17
C GLY A 350 -3.01 -0.17 22.53
N THR A 351 -1.85 -0.48 23.12
CA THR A 351 -0.56 -0.09 22.54
C THR A 351 -0.08 -1.05 21.46
N HIS A 352 0.63 -0.49 20.49
CA HIS A 352 1.35 -1.20 19.44
C HIS A 352 2.84 -1.11 19.74
N LEU A 353 3.47 -2.24 20.05
CA LEU A 353 4.93 -2.35 20.12
C LEU A 353 5.46 -2.74 18.74
N VAL A 354 6.36 -1.94 18.16
CA VAL A 354 7.00 -2.20 16.87
C VAL A 354 8.51 -2.36 17.08
N LEU A 355 9.08 -3.42 16.52
CA LEU A 355 10.52 -3.74 16.54
C LEU A 355 11.05 -3.79 15.11
N LEU A 356 12.15 -3.07 14.85
CA LEU A 356 12.84 -3.04 13.56
C LEU A 356 14.32 -3.43 13.73
N GLY A 357 14.76 -4.45 12.99
CA GLY A 357 16.17 -4.87 12.96
C GLY A 357 16.96 -4.01 11.98
N VAL A 358 17.86 -3.16 12.47
CA VAL A 358 18.68 -2.30 11.61
C VAL A 358 19.82 -3.13 11.03
N SER A 359 19.91 -3.18 9.70
CA SER A 359 20.84 -4.04 8.97
C SER A 359 21.72 -3.23 8.01
N GLY A 360 22.89 -3.79 7.64
CA GLY A 360 23.85 -3.15 6.72
C GLY A 360 24.73 -2.08 7.37
N VAL A 361 24.21 -1.36 8.37
CA VAL A 361 24.99 -0.46 9.22
C VAL A 361 26.06 -1.26 9.96
N ASP A 362 27.30 -0.79 9.92
CA ASP A 362 28.48 -1.45 10.51
C ASP A 362 28.66 -2.91 10.04
N HIS A 363 28.20 -3.24 8.83
CA HIS A 363 28.28 -4.59 8.26
C HIS A 363 27.63 -5.68 9.14
N ILE A 364 26.56 -5.34 9.85
CA ILE A 364 25.76 -6.28 10.64
C ILE A 364 24.41 -6.51 9.96
N LEU A 365 24.01 -7.77 9.83
CA LEU A 365 22.65 -8.16 9.48
C LEU A 365 21.90 -8.52 10.77
N THR A 366 20.85 -7.75 11.09
CA THR A 366 20.05 -7.92 12.31
C THR A 366 18.64 -8.38 11.96
N LEU A 367 18.24 -9.54 12.47
CA LEU A 367 16.95 -10.18 12.21
C LEU A 367 16.30 -10.66 13.51
N PHE A 368 15.02 -11.03 13.46
CA PHE A 368 14.29 -11.62 14.58
C PHE A 368 13.89 -13.06 14.30
N ARG A 369 13.86 -13.87 15.36
CA ARG A 369 13.32 -15.23 15.42
C ARG A 369 12.40 -15.36 16.63
N SER A 370 11.63 -16.44 16.70
CA SER A 370 10.87 -16.81 17.89
C SER A 370 11.52 -17.97 18.64
N GLY A 371 11.57 -17.89 19.96
CA GLY A 371 11.87 -19.04 20.83
C GLY A 371 10.64 -19.93 21.07
N GLU A 372 10.86 -21.08 21.71
CA GLU A 372 9.79 -22.07 21.97
C GLU A 372 8.67 -21.55 22.89
N LYS A 373 8.99 -20.58 23.78
CA LYS A 373 8.01 -19.99 24.70
C LYS A 373 7.45 -18.66 24.19
N GLY A 374 7.74 -18.31 22.93
CA GLY A 374 7.35 -17.05 22.32
C GLY A 374 8.29 -15.89 22.63
N GLU A 375 9.54 -16.18 23.01
CA GLU A 375 10.59 -15.17 23.12
C GLU A 375 10.86 -14.52 21.76
N VAL A 376 11.10 -13.21 21.74
CA VAL A 376 11.76 -12.56 20.60
C VAL A 376 13.25 -12.79 20.74
N ILE A 377 13.86 -13.44 19.74
CA ILE A 377 15.30 -13.69 19.66
C ILE A 377 15.87 -12.78 18.58
N ILE A 378 16.87 -11.97 18.93
CA ILE A 378 17.63 -11.16 17.99
C ILE A 378 18.74 -12.03 17.43
N LYS A 379 18.74 -12.24 16.12
CA LYS A 379 19.82 -12.90 15.38
C LYS A 379 20.65 -11.83 14.68
N ALA A 380 21.89 -11.64 15.12
CA ALA A 380 22.82 -10.71 14.53
C ALA A 380 23.97 -11.47 13.87
N GLN A 381 24.21 -11.18 12.59
CA GLN A 381 25.34 -11.71 11.83
C GLN A 381 26.32 -10.57 11.56
N SER A 382 27.53 -10.67 12.09
CA SER A 382 28.61 -9.71 11.86
C SER A 382 29.49 -10.18 10.73
N ASP A 383 29.65 -9.31 9.74
CA ASP A 383 30.70 -9.42 8.73
C ASP A 383 31.89 -8.53 9.05
N ASN A 384 31.94 -7.87 10.21
CA ASN A 384 32.97 -6.91 10.51
C ASN A 384 34.28 -7.57 11.00
N THR A 385 35.43 -6.92 10.82
CA THR A 385 36.73 -7.43 11.29
C THR A 385 36.99 -7.14 12.77
N GLU A 386 36.18 -6.26 13.36
CA GLU A 386 36.24 -5.89 14.76
C GLU A 386 34.93 -6.24 15.49
N THR A 387 34.97 -6.23 16.82
CA THR A 387 33.76 -6.40 17.62
C THR A 387 32.88 -5.17 17.45
N THR A 388 31.63 -5.37 17.03
CA THR A 388 30.67 -4.28 16.80
C THR A 388 29.37 -4.54 17.54
N LYS A 389 28.39 -3.63 17.45
CA LYS A 389 27.09 -3.78 18.13
C LYS A 389 25.96 -3.86 17.12
N PHE A 390 25.12 -4.89 17.24
CA PHE A 390 23.84 -4.90 16.51
C PHE A 390 22.93 -3.78 17.03
N LYS A 391 21.99 -3.33 16.20
CA LYS A 391 21.05 -2.26 16.52
C LYS A 391 19.62 -2.71 16.21
N VAL A 392 18.75 -2.62 17.20
CA VAL A 392 17.30 -2.83 17.08
C VAL A 392 16.61 -1.56 17.56
N LEU A 393 15.60 -1.11 16.82
CA LEU A 393 14.75 0.00 17.23
C LEU A 393 13.41 -0.55 17.74
N ALA A 394 12.98 -0.08 18.89
CA ALA A 394 11.71 -0.44 19.51
C ALA A 394 10.88 0.82 19.74
N ALA A 395 9.64 0.87 19.29
CA ALA A 395 8.73 1.98 19.57
C ALA A 395 7.36 1.51 20.03
N VAL A 396 6.71 2.34 20.85
CA VAL A 396 5.36 2.11 21.35
C VAL A 396 4.49 3.34 21.11
N ALA A 397 3.28 3.12 20.57
CA ALA A 397 2.24 4.13 20.41
C ALA A 397 0.83 3.49 20.47
N TYR A 398 -0.22 4.31 20.61
CA TYR A 398 -1.62 3.84 20.46
C TYR A 398 -2.09 3.73 19.00
N ASP A 399 -1.24 4.13 18.06
CA ASP A 399 -1.46 3.98 16.63
C ASP A 399 -0.22 3.32 16.01
N PHE A 400 -0.44 2.26 15.25
CA PHE A 400 0.64 1.51 14.60
C PHE A 400 1.48 2.36 13.66
N GLU A 401 0.86 3.25 12.88
CA GLU A 401 1.56 4.10 11.91
C GLU A 401 2.48 5.09 12.62
N VAL A 402 2.08 5.57 13.80
CA VAL A 402 2.92 6.43 14.65
C VAL A 402 4.13 5.64 15.18
N ALA A 403 3.92 4.43 15.72
CA ALA A 403 5.03 3.58 16.18
C ALA A 403 5.98 3.18 15.03
N MET A 404 5.44 2.87 13.86
CA MET A 404 6.20 2.55 12.67
C MET A 404 7.01 3.76 12.19
N GLY A 405 6.39 4.95 12.14
CA GLY A 405 7.07 6.20 11.82
C GLY A 405 8.25 6.47 12.78
N ALA A 406 8.06 6.26 14.07
CA ALA A 406 9.11 6.46 15.09
C ALA A 406 10.36 5.61 14.82
N VAL A 407 10.22 4.31 14.54
CA VAL A 407 11.37 3.44 14.25
C VAL A 407 12.03 3.76 12.91
N ILE A 408 11.26 4.13 11.88
CA ILE A 408 11.82 4.46 10.57
C ILE A 408 12.58 5.79 10.61
N TYR A 409 12.05 6.82 11.26
CA TYR A 409 12.71 8.12 11.34
C TYR A 409 14.04 8.02 12.09
N GLU A 410 14.11 7.24 13.17
CA GLU A 410 15.38 6.97 13.86
C GLU A 410 16.32 6.11 13.01
N ALA A 411 15.81 5.10 12.29
CA ALA A 411 16.64 4.30 11.39
C ALA A 411 17.33 5.16 10.32
N ARG A 412 16.63 6.17 9.77
CA ARG A 412 17.23 7.11 8.81
C ARG A 412 18.41 7.86 9.40
N LYS A 413 18.31 8.32 10.65
CA LYS A 413 19.41 9.00 11.35
C LYS A 413 20.61 8.08 11.52
N LEU A 414 20.38 6.84 11.94
CA LEU A 414 21.45 5.86 12.13
C LEU A 414 22.20 5.57 10.82
N VAL A 415 21.48 5.44 9.71
CA VAL A 415 22.08 5.24 8.39
C VAL A 415 22.84 6.48 7.92
N GLN A 416 22.29 7.68 8.13
CA GLN A 416 22.92 8.93 7.73
C GLN A 416 24.24 9.17 8.47
N VAL A 417 24.29 8.96 9.78
CA VAL A 417 25.51 9.10 10.59
C VAL A 417 26.58 8.11 10.12
N ALA A 418 26.21 6.84 9.94
CA ALA A 418 27.15 5.82 9.47
C ALA A 418 27.72 6.13 8.07
N SER A 419 26.93 6.79 7.21
CA SER A 419 27.39 7.22 5.88
C SER A 419 28.41 8.37 5.98
N GLN A 420 28.17 9.34 6.88
CA GLN A 420 29.08 10.48 7.11
C GLN A 420 30.41 10.06 7.75
N GLU A 421 30.37 9.10 8.67
CA GLU A 421 31.58 8.55 9.30
C GLU A 421 32.48 7.86 8.26
N LYS A 422 31.90 7.07 7.35
CA LYS A 422 32.63 6.44 6.24
C LYS A 422 33.26 7.46 5.28
N GLU A 423 32.53 8.50 4.88
CA GLU A 423 33.08 9.57 4.04
C GLU A 423 34.25 10.33 4.71
N GLY A 424 34.23 10.43 6.04
CA GLY A 424 35.30 11.02 6.83
C GLY A 424 36.54 10.13 6.96
N GLU A 425 36.36 8.80 6.94
CA GLU A 425 37.45 7.81 6.95
C GLU A 425 38.12 7.68 5.58
N GLU A 426 37.36 7.68 4.48
CA GLU A 426 37.91 7.61 3.11
C GLU A 426 38.73 8.85 2.70
N LYS A 427 38.54 9.99 3.39
CA LYS A 427 39.31 11.23 3.19
C LYS A 427 40.62 11.30 3.95
N LYS A 428 40.98 10.27 4.73
CA LYS A 428 42.24 10.18 5.47
C LYS A 428 43.24 9.30 4.73
N ASP A 429 44.48 9.79 4.59
CA ASP A 429 45.60 9.08 3.96
C ASP A 429 46.08 7.91 4.84
N GLU A 430 46.95 7.04 4.32
CA GLU A 430 47.61 5.95 5.08
C GLU A 430 48.38 6.43 6.35
N LYS A 431 48.55 7.74 6.53
CA LYS A 431 49.17 8.38 7.71
C LYS A 431 48.18 9.11 8.64
N GLY A 432 46.87 9.06 8.37
CA GLY A 432 45.83 9.68 9.21
C GLY A 432 45.73 11.21 9.10
N GLU A 433 46.37 11.82 8.10
CA GLU A 433 46.22 13.25 7.78
C GLU A 433 45.02 13.45 6.85
N GLU A 434 44.30 14.57 6.97
CA GLU A 434 43.20 14.91 6.06
C GLU A 434 43.74 15.29 4.68
N LYS A 435 43.23 14.68 3.60
CA LYS A 435 43.52 15.14 2.23
C LYS A 435 43.02 16.57 2.04
N LEU A 436 43.94 17.54 2.05
CA LEU A 436 43.70 18.90 1.59
C LEU A 436 43.63 18.91 0.05
N GLU A 437 42.50 18.50 -0.51
CA GLU A 437 42.15 18.84 -1.90
C GLU A 437 41.35 20.15 -1.92
N GLU A 438 42.01 21.22 -2.35
CA GLU A 438 41.41 22.50 -2.69
C GLU A 438 40.67 22.34 -4.04
N LYS A 439 39.50 21.70 -4.00
CA LYS A 439 38.48 21.83 -5.05
C LYS A 439 37.34 22.65 -4.48
N GLU A 440 37.06 23.77 -5.13
CA GLU A 440 35.89 24.61 -4.87
C GLU A 440 34.67 23.71 -4.70
N ARG A 441 34.17 23.62 -3.46
CA ARG A 441 32.89 22.99 -3.17
C ARG A 441 31.84 23.72 -4.01
N PRO A 442 31.01 23.04 -4.80
CA PRO A 442 29.73 23.62 -5.14
C PRO A 442 29.05 23.87 -3.80
N SER A 443 28.76 25.14 -3.49
CA SER A 443 27.94 25.49 -2.34
C SER A 443 26.70 24.61 -2.37
N SER A 444 26.45 23.94 -1.25
CA SER A 444 25.24 23.18 -0.93
C SER A 444 24.10 23.45 -1.92
N ALA A 445 23.73 22.46 -2.71
CA ALA A 445 22.43 22.46 -3.37
C ALA A 445 21.39 22.63 -2.27
N ALA A 446 20.91 23.86 -2.11
CA ALA A 446 19.70 24.13 -1.38
C ALA A 446 18.61 23.28 -2.04
N SER A 447 17.81 22.61 -1.22
CA SER A 447 16.48 22.17 -1.65
C SER A 447 15.83 23.35 -2.38
N PRO A 448 15.16 23.16 -3.53
CA PRO A 448 14.45 24.26 -4.17
C PRO A 448 13.33 24.70 -3.23
N THR A 449 13.58 25.78 -2.51
CA THR A 449 12.52 26.65 -2.01
C THR A 449 11.80 27.21 -3.23
N GLY A 450 10.47 27.21 -3.17
CA GLY A 450 9.62 27.67 -4.26
C GLY A 450 10.02 29.04 -4.79
N ASP A 451 9.81 29.17 -6.09
CA ASP A 451 10.07 30.34 -6.95
C ASP A 451 11.55 30.67 -7.18
N ASP A 452 12.16 30.06 -8.19
CA ASP A 452 13.29 30.67 -8.90
C ASP A 452 13.20 30.47 -10.41
N LEU A 453 13.27 31.61 -11.10
CA LEU A 453 13.27 31.77 -12.55
C LEU A 453 14.42 30.97 -13.19
N VAL A 454 14.07 30.08 -14.11
CA VAL A 454 15.02 29.39 -14.99
C VAL A 454 15.66 30.40 -15.94
N MET A 455 16.97 30.61 -15.82
CA MET A 455 17.77 31.27 -16.85
C MET A 455 17.80 30.35 -18.07
N VAL A 456 17.11 30.77 -19.13
CA VAL A 456 17.04 30.06 -20.41
C VAL A 456 18.34 30.25 -21.17
N GLU A 457 19.25 29.27 -21.11
CA GLU A 457 20.20 29.05 -22.20
C GLU A 457 19.65 27.97 -23.14
N LYS A 458 19.06 28.48 -24.24
CA LYS A 458 18.61 27.85 -25.49
C LYS A 458 17.69 26.63 -25.38
N ASP A 459 16.43 26.92 -25.73
CA ASP A 459 15.24 26.09 -25.86
C ASP A 459 14.65 25.56 -24.54
N PRO A 460 13.49 26.08 -24.09
CA PRO A 460 12.80 25.55 -22.92
C PRO A 460 12.35 24.11 -23.18
N LYS A 461 12.92 23.16 -22.42
CA LYS A 461 12.37 21.80 -22.30
C LYS A 461 11.28 21.81 -21.23
N VAL A 462 10.06 21.48 -21.63
CA VAL A 462 8.92 21.41 -20.73
C VAL A 462 9.15 20.30 -19.70
N GLN A 463 9.01 20.61 -18.40
CA GLN A 463 8.96 19.63 -17.32
C GLN A 463 7.49 19.28 -17.06
N TRP A 464 7.16 17.99 -17.13
CA TRP A 464 5.79 17.48 -17.17
C TRP A 464 5.36 16.91 -15.81
N LEU A 465 4.08 17.05 -15.44
CA LEU A 465 3.49 16.40 -14.24
C LEU A 465 3.37 14.88 -14.35
N THR A 466 3.48 14.32 -15.56
CA THR A 466 3.37 12.88 -15.80
C THR A 466 4.74 12.26 -15.63
N GLU A 467 4.90 11.52 -14.54
CA GLU A 467 6.08 10.72 -14.31
C GLU A 467 6.02 9.49 -15.21
N TRP A 468 7.17 8.95 -15.62
CA TRP A 468 7.21 7.81 -16.55
C TRP A 468 6.37 6.62 -16.05
N TYR A 469 6.31 6.41 -14.73
CA TYR A 469 5.53 5.36 -14.08
C TYR A 469 4.01 5.60 -14.04
N ASP A 470 3.51 6.75 -14.53
CA ASP A 470 2.08 7.01 -14.76
C ASP A 470 1.62 6.57 -16.17
N GLY A 471 2.55 6.13 -17.03
CA GLY A 471 2.24 5.51 -18.32
C GLY A 471 1.77 4.06 -18.17
N LEU A 472 0.77 3.63 -18.96
CA LEU A 472 0.47 2.20 -19.06
C LEU A 472 1.67 1.47 -19.67
N THR A 473 2.16 0.44 -18.98
CA THR A 473 3.35 -0.31 -19.41
C THR A 473 2.98 -1.70 -19.90
N TYR A 474 3.62 -2.16 -20.97
CA TYR A 474 3.61 -3.57 -21.36
C TYR A 474 4.94 -4.25 -20.99
N CYS A 475 4.88 -5.40 -20.34
CA CYS A 475 6.04 -6.24 -20.04
C CYS A 475 5.97 -7.56 -20.81
N THR A 476 7.06 -7.93 -21.48
CA THR A 476 7.08 -9.10 -22.38
C THR A 476 7.08 -10.46 -21.68
N TRP A 477 7.34 -10.53 -20.36
CA TRP A 477 7.63 -11.78 -19.64
C TRP A 477 6.57 -12.88 -19.81
N ASN A 478 5.38 -12.74 -19.22
CA ASN A 478 4.36 -13.78 -19.27
C ASN A 478 3.71 -13.89 -20.65
N GLY A 479 3.59 -12.76 -21.38
CA GLY A 479 2.93 -12.71 -22.68
C GLY A 479 3.72 -13.36 -23.81
N LEU A 480 5.06 -13.21 -23.84
CA LEU A 480 5.93 -13.69 -24.93
C LEU A 480 6.88 -14.82 -24.50
N GLY A 481 7.11 -14.98 -23.20
CA GLY A 481 7.99 -15.98 -22.62
C GLY A 481 9.48 -15.70 -22.86
N GLN A 482 10.31 -16.65 -22.43
CA GLN A 482 11.76 -16.51 -22.46
C GLN A 482 12.37 -16.50 -23.86
N ASN A 483 11.76 -17.11 -24.88
CA ASN A 483 12.31 -17.14 -26.24
C ASN A 483 11.99 -15.84 -27.00
N LEU A 484 12.46 -14.71 -26.49
CA LEU A 484 12.16 -13.37 -26.98
C LEU A 484 12.93 -13.07 -28.27
N THR A 485 12.25 -12.46 -29.25
CA THR A 485 12.83 -12.02 -30.53
C THR A 485 12.23 -10.69 -30.94
N GLU A 486 12.90 -9.95 -31.82
CA GLU A 486 12.34 -8.73 -32.42
C GLU A 486 10.95 -8.99 -33.03
N GLU A 487 10.81 -10.06 -33.82
CA GLU A 487 9.55 -10.41 -34.48
C GLU A 487 8.39 -10.57 -33.47
N LYS A 488 8.63 -11.27 -32.35
CA LYS A 488 7.61 -11.47 -31.32
C LYS A 488 7.22 -10.17 -30.65
N ILE A 489 8.18 -9.30 -30.37
CA ILE A 489 7.92 -7.98 -29.78
C ILE A 489 7.06 -7.16 -30.74
N LEU A 490 7.46 -7.04 -32.01
CA LEU A 490 6.72 -6.27 -33.00
C LEU A 490 5.31 -6.83 -33.24
N HIS A 491 5.15 -8.15 -33.28
CA HIS A 491 3.84 -8.79 -33.40
C HIS A 491 2.93 -8.49 -32.19
N ALA A 492 3.48 -8.52 -30.97
CA ALA A 492 2.73 -8.16 -29.76
C ALA A 492 2.27 -6.71 -29.79
N LEU A 493 3.15 -5.80 -30.22
CA LEU A 493 2.86 -4.38 -30.38
C LEU A 493 1.80 -4.12 -31.47
N ASP A 494 1.86 -4.84 -32.59
CA ASP A 494 0.83 -4.78 -33.64
C ASP A 494 -0.53 -5.25 -33.09
N ALA A 495 -0.54 -6.33 -32.30
CA ALA A 495 -1.76 -6.84 -31.67
C ALA A 495 -2.37 -5.81 -30.71
N LEU A 496 -1.56 -5.15 -29.88
CA LEU A 496 -2.01 -4.05 -29.02
C LEU A 496 -2.60 -2.90 -29.87
N ASN A 497 -1.93 -2.50 -30.94
CA ASN A 497 -2.39 -1.43 -31.84
C ASN A 497 -3.74 -1.76 -32.47
N ALA A 498 -3.90 -2.99 -32.96
CA ALA A 498 -5.11 -3.45 -33.62
C ALA A 498 -6.33 -3.40 -32.70
N HIS A 499 -6.12 -3.49 -31.38
CA HIS A 499 -7.17 -3.35 -30.36
C HIS A 499 -7.30 -1.93 -29.81
N GLY A 500 -6.53 -0.96 -30.34
CA GLY A 500 -6.53 0.44 -29.90
C GLY A 500 -5.84 0.67 -28.55
N ILE A 501 -5.03 -0.29 -28.08
CA ILE A 501 -4.31 -0.20 -26.82
C ILE A 501 -3.01 0.57 -27.07
N LYS A 502 -2.93 1.78 -26.51
CA LYS A 502 -1.74 2.62 -26.57
C LYS A 502 -0.99 2.55 -25.25
N ILE A 503 0.14 1.88 -25.26
CA ILE A 503 1.08 1.85 -24.13
C ILE A 503 2.07 3.01 -24.26
N VAL A 504 2.56 3.48 -23.11
CA VAL A 504 3.58 4.54 -23.03
C VAL A 504 4.96 3.95 -22.74
N ASN A 505 5.00 2.87 -21.97
CA ASN A 505 6.25 2.20 -21.60
C ASN A 505 6.26 0.76 -22.13
N LEU A 506 7.43 0.30 -22.57
CA LEU A 506 7.69 -1.09 -22.91
C LEU A 506 8.84 -1.62 -22.07
N ILE A 507 8.65 -2.75 -21.39
CA ILE A 507 9.72 -3.51 -20.73
C ILE A 507 10.02 -4.73 -21.60
N ILE A 508 11.20 -4.73 -22.22
CA ILE A 508 11.81 -5.90 -22.87
C ILE A 508 12.44 -6.72 -21.74
N ASP A 509 11.70 -7.71 -21.26
CA ASP A 509 12.08 -8.54 -20.13
C ASP A 509 13.18 -9.57 -20.53
N ASP A 510 13.51 -10.49 -19.62
CA ASP A 510 14.66 -11.39 -19.67
C ASP A 510 14.84 -12.13 -21.03
N ASN A 511 16.12 -12.41 -21.33
CA ASN A 511 16.67 -13.16 -22.46
C ASN A 511 16.81 -12.39 -23.79
N TRP A 512 17.00 -11.07 -23.73
CA TRP A 512 17.43 -10.29 -24.89
C TRP A 512 18.96 -10.27 -25.09
N GLN A 513 19.72 -10.52 -24.02
CA GLN A 513 21.18 -10.44 -23.96
C GLN A 513 21.88 -11.51 -24.82
N ALA A 514 23.10 -11.22 -25.26
CA ALA A 514 24.02 -12.24 -25.79
C ALA A 514 24.59 -13.11 -24.65
N LEU A 515 24.27 -14.41 -24.66
CA LEU A 515 24.57 -15.33 -23.56
C LEU A 515 25.31 -16.57 -24.08
N ASP A 516 26.21 -17.11 -23.26
CA ASP A 516 26.78 -18.45 -23.49
C ASP A 516 25.83 -19.57 -23.02
N ASN A 517 26.27 -20.83 -23.18
CA ASN A 517 25.55 -22.02 -22.72
C ASN A 517 24.11 -22.09 -23.25
N GLU A 518 23.91 -21.83 -24.54
CA GLU A 518 22.61 -21.93 -25.19
C GLU A 518 21.98 -23.32 -25.01
N GLY A 519 20.73 -23.37 -24.55
CA GLY A 519 20.00 -24.62 -24.30
C GLY A 519 20.07 -25.12 -22.85
N ASP A 520 20.97 -24.57 -22.02
CA ASP A 520 21.01 -24.84 -20.59
C ASP A 520 19.98 -24.00 -19.80
N SER A 521 19.82 -24.31 -18.51
CA SER A 521 18.96 -23.54 -17.60
C SER A 521 19.45 -22.09 -17.46
N GLN A 522 18.53 -21.15 -17.19
CA GLN A 522 18.87 -19.72 -17.07
C GLN A 522 20.03 -19.45 -16.10
N PHE A 523 20.12 -20.20 -15.00
CA PHE A 523 21.17 -20.06 -13.99
C PHE A 523 22.57 -20.51 -14.45
N LYS A 524 22.69 -21.25 -15.54
CA LYS A 524 23.97 -21.64 -16.14
C LYS A 524 24.41 -20.72 -17.27
N ARG A 525 23.50 -19.90 -17.78
CA ARG A 525 23.78 -18.96 -18.87
C ARG A 525 24.46 -17.72 -18.30
N ARG A 526 25.45 -17.19 -19.01
CA ARG A 526 26.27 -16.08 -18.53
C ARG A 526 26.38 -15.00 -19.58
N TRP A 527 26.54 -13.76 -19.13
CA TRP A 527 26.57 -12.60 -20.00
C TRP A 527 27.92 -12.44 -20.69
N THR A 528 27.90 -12.25 -22.02
CA THR A 528 29.12 -12.26 -22.84
C THR A 528 29.55 -10.88 -23.33
N GLN A 529 28.61 -10.02 -23.72
CA GLN A 529 28.82 -8.69 -24.30
C GLN A 529 27.58 -7.80 -24.09
N PHE A 530 27.71 -6.48 -24.24
CA PHE A 530 26.59 -5.54 -24.01
C PHE A 530 25.49 -5.63 -25.08
N GLU A 531 25.86 -5.99 -26.31
CA GLU A 531 24.94 -6.14 -27.43
C GLU A 531 23.94 -7.28 -27.22
N GLY A 532 22.74 -7.11 -27.78
CA GLY A 532 21.70 -8.14 -27.76
C GLY A 532 22.09 -9.39 -28.53
N ASN A 533 21.37 -10.49 -28.27
CA ASN A 533 21.58 -11.76 -28.95
C ASN A 533 21.43 -11.60 -30.49
N PRO A 534 22.48 -11.86 -31.28
CA PRO A 534 22.46 -11.65 -32.74
C PRO A 534 21.49 -12.59 -33.47
N ARG A 535 21.04 -13.70 -32.86
CA ARG A 535 20.01 -14.55 -33.45
C ARG A 535 18.60 -13.99 -33.23
N ALA A 536 18.36 -13.35 -32.09
CA ALA A 536 17.06 -12.78 -31.73
C ALA A 536 16.87 -11.36 -32.26
N PHE A 537 17.98 -10.63 -32.44
CA PHE A 537 18.07 -9.23 -32.90
C PHE A 537 19.17 -9.12 -33.97
N PRO A 538 18.96 -9.65 -35.19
CA PRO A 538 20.01 -9.78 -36.22
C PRO A 538 20.59 -8.44 -36.68
N GLU A 539 19.80 -7.37 -36.66
CA GLU A 539 20.23 -6.01 -37.00
C GLU A 539 20.59 -5.16 -35.75
N GLY A 540 20.65 -5.81 -34.58
CA GLY A 540 20.96 -5.20 -33.30
C GLY A 540 19.82 -4.38 -32.67
N LEU A 541 19.95 -4.09 -31.38
CA LEU A 541 18.89 -3.43 -30.60
C LEU A 541 18.53 -2.03 -31.08
N ARG A 542 19.46 -1.30 -31.69
CA ARG A 542 19.19 0.05 -32.22
C ARG A 542 18.11 0.00 -33.31
N GLN A 543 18.22 -0.95 -34.23
CA GLN A 543 17.22 -1.12 -35.28
C GLN A 543 15.89 -1.56 -34.66
N THR A 544 15.90 -2.48 -33.69
CA THR A 544 14.69 -2.96 -33.03
C THR A 544 13.96 -1.82 -32.31
N VAL A 545 14.68 -0.96 -31.58
CA VAL A 545 14.14 0.23 -30.92
C VAL A 545 13.54 1.21 -31.94
N GLN A 546 14.20 1.43 -33.07
CA GLN A 546 13.65 2.27 -34.15
C GLN A 546 12.36 1.67 -34.72
N ALA A 547 12.33 0.36 -34.95
CA ALA A 547 11.13 -0.34 -35.43
C ALA A 547 9.97 -0.24 -34.42
N ILE A 548 10.25 -0.41 -33.12
CA ILE A 548 9.27 -0.25 -32.04
C ILE A 548 8.65 1.16 -32.08
N ARG A 549 9.47 2.21 -32.09
CA ARG A 549 8.99 3.60 -32.08
C ARG A 549 8.23 3.97 -33.36
N GLN A 550 8.61 3.39 -34.50
CA GLN A 550 7.89 3.59 -35.76
C GLN A 550 6.52 2.93 -35.77
N ARG A 551 6.40 1.70 -35.24
CA ARG A 551 5.12 0.96 -35.20
C ARG A 551 4.17 1.46 -34.13
N GLN A 552 4.72 1.91 -32.99
CA GLN A 552 3.97 2.40 -31.84
C GLN A 552 4.51 3.76 -31.38
N PRO A 553 4.11 4.86 -32.04
CA PRO A 553 4.56 6.20 -31.68
C PRO A 553 4.16 6.64 -30.27
N SER A 554 3.21 5.95 -29.61
CA SER A 554 2.85 6.24 -28.23
C SER A 554 3.87 5.76 -27.21
N ILE A 555 4.81 4.88 -27.59
CA ILE A 555 5.87 4.40 -26.70
C ILE A 555 6.93 5.48 -26.55
N GLU A 556 6.98 6.08 -25.36
CA GLU A 556 7.93 7.10 -24.98
C GLU A 556 9.20 6.47 -24.39
N HIS A 557 9.03 5.46 -23.53
CA HIS A 557 10.13 4.82 -22.81
C HIS A 557 10.24 3.33 -23.11
N ILE A 558 11.47 2.86 -23.27
CA ILE A 558 11.78 1.45 -23.50
C ILE A 558 12.81 1.04 -22.46
N ALA A 559 12.41 0.10 -21.61
CA ALA A 559 13.25 -0.52 -20.60
C ALA A 559 13.75 -1.88 -21.06
N VAL A 560 14.96 -2.24 -20.63
CA VAL A 560 15.47 -3.62 -20.73
C VAL A 560 15.69 -4.22 -19.34
N TRP A 561 15.49 -5.52 -19.23
CA TRP A 561 15.78 -6.29 -18.02
C TRP A 561 17.26 -6.70 -17.94
N HIS A 562 17.88 -6.69 -16.76
CA HIS A 562 19.16 -7.38 -16.52
C HIS A 562 19.31 -7.78 -15.05
N ALA A 563 20.17 -8.76 -14.74
CA ALA A 563 20.54 -9.08 -13.36
C ALA A 563 21.67 -8.16 -12.87
N LEU A 564 21.78 -7.97 -11.56
CA LEU A 564 22.81 -7.10 -10.96
C LEU A 564 24.26 -7.61 -11.19
N PHE A 565 24.47 -8.93 -11.19
CA PHE A 565 25.77 -9.55 -11.50
C PHE A 565 25.94 -9.90 -12.98
N GLY A 566 25.09 -9.35 -13.85
CA GLY A 566 25.09 -9.58 -15.28
C GLY A 566 23.86 -10.37 -15.73
N TYR A 567 24.01 -11.68 -15.96
CA TYR A 567 22.88 -12.59 -16.16
C TYR A 567 22.68 -13.49 -14.92
N TRP A 568 21.68 -14.37 -14.93
CA TRP A 568 21.42 -15.31 -13.83
C TRP A 568 22.65 -16.15 -13.42
N GLY A 569 23.52 -16.54 -14.37
CA GLY A 569 24.79 -17.24 -14.07
C GLY A 569 26.01 -16.34 -13.91
N GLY A 570 25.85 -15.00 -13.92
CA GLY A 570 26.94 -14.03 -13.85
C GLY A 570 27.55 -13.68 -15.21
N ILE A 571 28.87 -13.40 -15.21
CA ILE A 571 29.67 -13.02 -16.39
C ILE A 571 30.32 -14.25 -17.01
N SER A 572 30.37 -14.32 -18.35
CA SER A 572 31.06 -15.40 -19.04
C SER A 572 32.59 -15.22 -18.97
N PRO A 573 33.36 -16.22 -18.51
CA PRO A 573 34.82 -16.12 -18.42
C PRO A 573 35.51 -16.00 -19.79
N ASN A 574 34.82 -16.39 -20.87
CA ASN A 574 35.35 -16.34 -22.23
C ASN A 574 34.73 -15.20 -23.06
N GLY A 575 33.84 -14.39 -22.46
CA GLY A 575 33.18 -13.28 -23.13
C GLY A 575 34.00 -12.00 -23.12
N ASP A 576 33.63 -11.05 -23.97
CA ASP A 576 34.27 -9.73 -24.09
C ASP A 576 34.26 -8.95 -22.77
N LEU A 577 33.20 -9.10 -21.97
CA LEU A 577 33.08 -8.43 -20.67
C LEU A 577 34.21 -8.83 -19.70
N ALA A 578 34.56 -10.11 -19.63
CA ALA A 578 35.64 -10.60 -18.77
C ALA A 578 37.05 -10.20 -19.26
N GLN A 579 37.19 -9.82 -20.53
CA GLN A 579 38.44 -9.29 -21.07
C GLN A 579 38.61 -7.79 -20.83
N ARG A 580 37.49 -7.06 -20.76
CA ARG A 580 37.47 -5.59 -20.62
C ARG A 580 37.49 -5.13 -19.17
N PHE A 581 36.88 -5.89 -18.26
CA PHE A 581 36.74 -5.53 -16.86
C PHE A 581 37.38 -6.59 -15.98
N ARG A 582 37.92 -6.18 -14.83
CA ARG A 582 38.36 -7.10 -13.80
C ARG A 582 37.19 -7.87 -13.23
N THR A 583 37.40 -9.18 -13.07
CA THR A 583 36.40 -10.10 -12.56
C THR A 583 36.95 -10.94 -11.41
N LYS A 584 36.09 -11.30 -10.47
CA LYS A 584 36.41 -12.21 -9.36
C LYS A 584 35.41 -13.37 -9.35
N GLU A 585 35.93 -14.58 -9.13
CA GLU A 585 35.09 -15.72 -8.76
C GLU A 585 34.62 -15.57 -7.31
N VAL A 586 33.31 -15.43 -7.13
CA VAL A 586 32.67 -15.33 -5.82
C VAL A 586 31.92 -16.62 -5.50
N LYS A 587 31.95 -17.03 -4.23
CA LYS A 587 31.17 -18.15 -3.74
C LYS A 587 29.75 -17.67 -3.41
N ILE A 588 28.74 -18.39 -3.86
CA ILE A 588 27.32 -18.12 -3.64
C ILE A 588 26.74 -19.25 -2.79
N LYS A 589 26.07 -18.89 -1.71
CA LYS A 589 25.32 -19.84 -0.87
C LYS A 589 24.08 -20.31 -1.61
N ASP A 590 23.73 -21.58 -1.41
CA ASP A 590 22.41 -22.05 -1.79
C ASP A 590 21.34 -21.22 -1.03
N PRO A 591 20.27 -20.78 -1.72
CA PRO A 591 19.12 -20.20 -1.05
C PRO A 591 18.58 -21.13 0.05
N ALA A 592 17.96 -20.57 1.09
CA ALA A 592 17.45 -21.34 2.22
C ALA A 592 16.55 -22.51 1.78
N ALA A 593 16.55 -23.61 2.57
CA ALA A 593 15.76 -24.80 2.27
C ALA A 593 14.27 -24.45 2.06
N GLY A 594 13.72 -24.81 0.90
CA GLY A 594 12.34 -24.48 0.49
C GLY A 594 12.22 -23.28 -0.45
N ALA A 595 13.29 -22.53 -0.69
CA ALA A 595 13.34 -21.55 -1.78
C ALA A 595 13.17 -22.25 -3.15
N PRO A 596 12.57 -21.59 -4.15
CA PRO A 596 12.30 -22.20 -5.46
C PRO A 596 13.55 -22.48 -6.32
N LEU A 597 14.77 -22.26 -5.80
CA LEU A 597 16.05 -22.32 -6.52
C LEU A 597 17.11 -23.24 -5.85
N PRO A 598 16.80 -24.48 -5.44
CA PRO A 598 17.83 -25.39 -4.93
C PRO A 598 18.79 -25.80 -6.06
N HIS A 599 20.10 -25.76 -5.80
CA HIS A 599 21.15 -26.13 -6.76
C HIS A 599 21.15 -25.30 -8.06
N ALA A 600 20.70 -24.05 -8.00
CA ALA A 600 20.65 -23.17 -9.15
C ALA A 600 22.06 -22.88 -9.72
N PHE A 601 23.08 -22.81 -8.86
CA PHE A 601 24.46 -22.51 -9.25
C PHE A 601 25.32 -23.77 -9.21
N ASP A 602 25.80 -24.24 -10.37
CA ASP A 602 26.73 -25.38 -10.44
C ASP A 602 28.00 -25.05 -9.61
N ASN A 603 28.32 -25.91 -8.63
CA ASN A 603 29.44 -25.76 -7.68
C ASN A 603 29.40 -24.52 -6.76
N GLY A 604 28.33 -23.72 -6.76
CA GLY A 604 28.18 -22.55 -5.88
C GLY A 604 29.18 -21.42 -6.17
N ILE A 605 29.63 -21.27 -7.42
CA ILE A 605 30.59 -20.23 -7.85
C ILE A 605 29.95 -19.40 -8.96
N MET A 606 30.18 -18.08 -8.92
CA MET A 606 29.79 -17.13 -9.96
C MET A 606 30.95 -16.20 -10.30
N LEU A 607 31.11 -15.85 -11.56
CA LEU A 607 32.04 -14.80 -11.97
C LEU A 607 31.32 -13.45 -11.97
N ALA A 608 31.80 -12.50 -11.18
CA ALA A 608 31.24 -11.16 -11.03
C ALA A 608 32.30 -10.09 -11.35
N ILE A 609 31.87 -8.89 -11.74
CA ILE A 609 32.76 -7.73 -11.89
C ILE A 609 33.33 -7.35 -10.51
N GLU A 610 34.64 -7.11 -10.46
CA GLU A 610 35.36 -6.75 -9.23
C GLU A 610 35.00 -5.32 -8.77
N PRO A 611 34.84 -5.04 -7.46
CA PRO A 611 34.48 -3.74 -6.90
C PRO A 611 35.08 -2.50 -7.57
N GLU A 612 36.36 -2.56 -7.91
CA GLU A 612 37.09 -1.42 -8.46
C GLU A 612 36.71 -1.09 -9.92
N ASP A 613 36.04 -1.99 -10.65
CA ASP A 613 35.62 -1.80 -12.05
C ASP A 613 34.08 -1.69 -12.21
N ILE A 614 33.29 -1.95 -11.16
CA ILE A 614 31.81 -1.94 -11.24
C ILE A 614 31.25 -0.60 -11.72
N GLN A 615 31.79 0.52 -11.21
CA GLN A 615 31.34 1.86 -11.58
C GLN A 615 31.49 2.09 -13.09
N THR A 616 32.66 1.74 -13.64
CA THR A 616 32.95 1.85 -15.08
C THR A 616 32.08 0.89 -15.89
N PHE A 617 31.90 -0.35 -15.41
CA PHE A 617 31.04 -1.34 -16.05
C PHE A 617 29.61 -0.84 -16.24
N TYR A 618 28.97 -0.32 -15.19
CA TYR A 618 27.61 0.22 -15.30
C TYR A 618 27.54 1.51 -16.11
N ASP A 619 28.55 2.38 -16.01
CA ASP A 619 28.58 3.62 -16.80
C ASP A 619 28.67 3.32 -18.30
N GLU A 620 29.56 2.40 -18.70
CA GLU A 620 29.70 1.97 -20.10
C GLU A 620 28.48 1.18 -20.58
N PHE A 621 27.92 0.29 -19.75
CA PHE A 621 26.73 -0.48 -20.12
C PHE A 621 25.54 0.45 -20.38
N TYR A 622 25.26 1.39 -19.47
CA TYR A 622 24.13 2.29 -19.63
C TYR A 622 24.38 3.36 -20.69
N SER A 623 25.64 3.77 -20.90
CA SER A 623 26.01 4.57 -22.07
C SER A 623 25.74 3.83 -23.38
N TYR A 624 25.99 2.51 -23.45
CA TYR A 624 25.62 1.70 -24.61
C TYR A 624 24.09 1.67 -24.80
N LEU A 625 23.33 1.38 -23.75
CA LEU A 625 21.85 1.33 -23.80
C LEU A 625 21.26 2.65 -24.31
N THR A 626 21.69 3.79 -23.75
CA THR A 626 21.25 5.11 -24.22
C THR A 626 21.64 5.37 -25.66
N SER A 627 22.82 4.91 -26.11
CA SER A 627 23.24 5.04 -27.51
C SER A 627 22.37 4.25 -28.51
N VAL A 628 21.69 3.20 -28.07
CA VAL A 628 20.76 2.41 -28.91
C VAL A 628 19.30 2.80 -28.72
N GLY A 629 19.02 3.82 -27.88
CA GLY A 629 17.69 4.39 -27.68
C GLY A 629 16.87 3.75 -26.55
N ILE A 630 17.48 2.91 -25.72
CA ILE A 630 16.94 2.42 -24.45
C ILE A 630 17.18 3.49 -23.38
N ASP A 631 16.15 3.80 -22.60
CA ASP A 631 16.17 4.93 -21.67
C ASP A 631 15.66 4.58 -20.26
N SER A 632 15.53 3.28 -19.97
CA SER A 632 15.14 2.74 -18.68
C SER A 632 15.70 1.33 -18.49
N VAL A 633 15.77 0.86 -17.24
CA VAL A 633 16.13 -0.54 -16.92
C VAL A 633 15.23 -1.15 -15.85
N LYS A 634 15.06 -2.47 -15.89
CA LYS A 634 14.56 -3.28 -14.77
C LYS A 634 15.73 -4.14 -14.29
N THR A 635 16.23 -3.88 -13.08
CA THR A 635 17.40 -4.58 -12.55
C THR A 635 16.98 -5.59 -11.51
N ASP A 636 17.20 -6.85 -11.84
CA ASP A 636 16.75 -8.02 -11.09
C ASP A 636 17.89 -8.73 -10.35
N ALA A 637 17.52 -9.76 -9.60
CA ALA A 637 18.44 -10.62 -8.84
C ALA A 637 19.43 -9.87 -7.92
N GLN A 638 19.05 -8.68 -7.42
CA GLN A 638 19.93 -7.88 -6.56
C GLN A 638 20.28 -8.60 -5.25
N PHE A 639 19.41 -9.49 -4.77
CA PHE A 639 19.64 -10.34 -3.61
C PHE A 639 20.84 -11.29 -3.74
N PHE A 640 21.44 -11.48 -4.92
CA PHE A 640 22.70 -12.23 -5.05
C PHE A 640 23.80 -11.67 -4.14
N LEU A 641 23.76 -10.36 -3.88
CA LEU A 641 24.63 -9.71 -2.91
C LEU A 641 24.51 -10.30 -1.49
N ASP A 642 23.31 -10.69 -1.06
CA ASP A 642 23.07 -11.30 0.24
C ASP A 642 23.46 -12.79 0.29
N LEU A 643 23.53 -13.44 -0.88
CA LEU A 643 23.93 -14.84 -1.01
C LEU A 643 25.44 -15.05 -1.10
N LEU A 644 26.24 -14.00 -1.32
CA LEU A 644 27.70 -14.10 -1.28
C LEU A 644 28.14 -14.82 -0.01
N ALA A 645 29.05 -15.79 -0.11
CA ALA A 645 29.33 -16.70 0.99
C ALA A 645 30.24 -16.09 2.06
N THR A 646 31.27 -15.33 1.64
CA THR A 646 32.30 -14.80 2.53
C THR A 646 31.92 -13.41 3.09
N PRO A 647 32.30 -13.09 4.34
CA PRO A 647 32.15 -11.75 4.90
C PRO A 647 32.86 -10.67 4.09
N GLU A 648 34.07 -10.95 3.61
CA GLU A 648 34.85 -10.00 2.82
C GLU A 648 34.12 -9.60 1.53
N ASP A 649 33.59 -10.59 0.80
CA ASP A 649 32.85 -10.32 -0.43
C ASP A 649 31.60 -9.50 -0.14
N ARG A 650 30.82 -9.83 0.91
CA ARG A 650 29.65 -9.02 1.29
C ARG A 650 30.02 -7.59 1.66
N ARG A 651 31.08 -7.39 2.46
CA ARG A 651 31.55 -6.04 2.86
C ARG A 651 31.92 -5.19 1.66
N ARG A 652 32.60 -5.76 0.66
CA ARG A 652 33.06 -5.05 -0.54
C ARG A 652 31.95 -4.91 -1.59
N PHE A 653 31.27 -5.99 -1.94
CA PHE A 653 30.37 -6.03 -3.09
C PHE A 653 29.01 -5.37 -2.82
N ILE A 654 28.43 -5.48 -1.62
CA ILE A 654 27.12 -4.89 -1.30
C ILE A 654 27.10 -3.38 -1.57
N PRO A 655 27.95 -2.56 -0.92
CA PRO A 655 27.95 -1.13 -1.17
C PRO A 655 28.38 -0.81 -2.61
N SER A 656 29.46 -1.40 -3.12
CA SER A 656 29.99 -1.05 -4.45
C SER A 656 29.01 -1.32 -5.59
N TYR A 657 28.30 -2.45 -5.59
CA TYR A 657 27.27 -2.70 -6.61
C TYR A 657 26.07 -1.79 -6.46
N GLN A 658 25.60 -1.54 -5.23
CA GLN A 658 24.42 -0.70 -5.00
C GLN A 658 24.67 0.76 -5.37
N ASP A 659 25.84 1.28 -5.03
CA ASP A 659 26.24 2.67 -5.30
C ASP A 659 26.48 2.85 -6.80
N ALA A 660 27.29 1.98 -7.42
CA ALA A 660 27.57 2.06 -8.84
C ALA A 660 26.30 1.95 -9.69
N TRP A 661 25.42 1.00 -9.36
CA TRP A 661 24.13 0.86 -10.03
C TRP A 661 23.26 2.10 -9.84
N SER A 662 23.16 2.63 -8.61
CA SER A 662 22.34 3.81 -8.32
C SER A 662 22.85 5.06 -9.05
N ILE A 663 24.17 5.29 -9.03
CA ILE A 663 24.82 6.44 -9.68
C ILE A 663 24.65 6.36 -11.19
N ALA A 664 24.94 5.21 -11.80
CA ALA A 664 24.81 5.04 -13.24
C ALA A 664 23.34 5.16 -13.69
N SER A 665 22.41 4.56 -12.94
CA SER A 665 20.97 4.67 -13.23
C SER A 665 20.50 6.12 -13.22
N LEU A 666 20.90 6.89 -12.20
CA LEU A 666 20.56 8.30 -12.09
C LEU A 666 21.18 9.14 -13.23
N LYS A 667 22.44 8.87 -13.58
CA LYS A 667 23.17 9.57 -14.65
C LYS A 667 22.53 9.37 -16.03
N HIS A 668 22.15 8.14 -16.37
CA HIS A 668 21.70 7.78 -17.72
C HIS A 668 20.19 7.76 -17.90
N PHE A 669 19.45 7.41 -16.85
CA PHE A 669 18.00 7.18 -16.90
C PHE A 669 17.19 8.09 -15.98
N SER A 670 17.85 8.88 -15.12
CA SER A 670 17.20 9.67 -14.06
C SER A 670 16.41 8.75 -13.11
N THR A 671 15.10 8.93 -12.96
CA THR A 671 14.23 8.10 -12.10
C THR A 671 13.71 6.83 -12.80
N ARG A 672 14.11 6.59 -14.06
CA ARG A 672 13.60 5.51 -14.92
C ARG A 672 14.34 4.20 -14.72
N SER A 673 14.24 3.65 -13.52
CA SER A 673 14.83 2.35 -13.18
C SER A 673 13.95 1.60 -12.20
N ILE A 674 13.75 0.30 -12.42
CA ILE A 674 12.98 -0.57 -11.53
C ILE A 674 13.96 -1.42 -10.72
N SER A 675 13.92 -1.27 -9.40
CA SER A 675 14.65 -2.13 -8.46
C SER A 675 13.84 -3.39 -8.21
N CYS A 676 14.41 -4.56 -8.50
CA CYS A 676 13.70 -5.83 -8.42
C CYS A 676 14.54 -6.88 -7.66
N MET A 677 13.86 -7.77 -6.93
CA MET A 677 14.46 -8.76 -6.04
C MET A 677 15.45 -8.16 -5.03
N SER A 678 15.13 -6.98 -4.50
CA SER A 678 16.03 -6.16 -3.68
C SER A 678 15.50 -5.84 -2.28
N THR A 679 14.49 -6.58 -1.79
CA THR A 679 13.94 -6.35 -0.43
C THR A 679 14.71 -7.09 0.68
N PHE A 680 15.96 -7.48 0.42
CA PHE A 680 16.84 -8.01 1.45
C PHE A 680 17.30 -6.87 2.40
N PRO A 681 17.52 -7.14 3.69
CA PRO A 681 17.64 -6.09 4.70
C PRO A 681 18.73 -5.05 4.42
N GLN A 682 19.91 -5.47 3.98
CA GLN A 682 21.03 -4.57 3.75
C GLN A 682 20.74 -3.58 2.61
N ALA A 683 20.03 -4.00 1.54
CA ALA A 683 19.54 -3.08 0.50
C ALA A 683 18.49 -2.09 1.01
N ILE A 684 17.60 -2.53 1.91
CA ILE A 684 16.59 -1.66 2.52
C ILE A 684 17.28 -0.47 3.19
N PHE A 685 18.25 -0.71 4.05
CA PHE A 685 18.91 0.36 4.80
C PHE A 685 19.96 1.13 3.99
N HIS A 686 20.69 0.49 3.07
CA HIS A 686 21.71 1.17 2.26
C HIS A 686 21.13 1.98 1.10
N SER A 687 20.17 1.40 0.36
CA SER A 687 19.71 1.96 -0.91
C SER A 687 18.30 2.53 -0.91
N GLN A 688 17.40 2.02 -0.05
CA GLN A 688 15.97 2.32 -0.16
C GLN A 688 15.47 3.22 0.97
N LEU A 689 16.10 3.21 2.14
CA LEU A 689 15.75 4.07 3.27
C LEU A 689 16.26 5.52 3.11
N PRO A 690 17.47 5.79 2.58
CA PRO A 690 17.96 7.16 2.41
C PRO A 690 17.14 7.98 1.41
N THR A 691 16.92 9.25 1.75
CA THR A 691 16.16 10.22 0.95
C THR A 691 17.06 11.17 0.14
N SER A 692 18.34 10.84 -0.02
CA SER A 692 19.34 11.64 -0.74
C SER A 692 19.25 11.51 -2.27
N LYS A 693 18.40 10.61 -2.77
CA LYS A 693 18.15 10.38 -4.19
C LYS A 693 16.65 10.38 -4.50
N PRO A 694 16.22 10.56 -5.76
CA PRO A 694 14.81 10.42 -6.11
C PRO A 694 14.29 8.99 -5.85
N ALA A 695 13.00 8.87 -5.54
CA ALA A 695 12.34 7.59 -5.42
C ALA A 695 12.23 6.89 -6.80
N ILE A 696 12.38 5.57 -6.79
CA ILE A 696 12.23 4.73 -7.99
C ILE A 696 11.26 3.57 -7.72
N PRO A 697 10.64 2.98 -8.75
CA PRO A 697 9.85 1.77 -8.58
C PRO A 697 10.67 0.62 -7.94
N LEU A 698 10.10 -0.01 -6.92
CA LEU A 698 10.64 -1.17 -6.22
C LEU A 698 9.63 -2.30 -6.27
N ARG A 699 10.00 -3.46 -6.84
CA ARG A 699 9.15 -4.64 -6.81
C ARG A 699 8.90 -5.07 -5.36
N ASN A 700 7.62 -5.10 -4.98
CA ASN A 700 7.18 -5.17 -3.59
C ASN A 700 6.74 -6.60 -3.17
N SER A 701 6.75 -7.56 -4.09
CA SER A 701 6.42 -8.96 -3.83
C SER A 701 7.14 -9.89 -4.82
N ASP A 702 6.95 -11.20 -4.62
CA ASP A 702 7.21 -12.21 -5.64
C ASP A 702 6.33 -12.05 -6.89
N ASP A 703 6.65 -12.81 -7.93
CA ASP A 703 6.02 -12.74 -9.24
C ASP A 703 4.51 -13.05 -9.22
N PHE A 704 3.79 -12.43 -10.15
CA PHE A 704 2.46 -12.85 -10.56
C PHE A 704 2.54 -14.17 -11.34
N PHE A 705 2.04 -15.25 -10.75
CA PHE A 705 1.97 -16.58 -11.36
C PHE A 705 0.57 -16.85 -11.93
N PRO A 706 0.31 -16.63 -13.25
CA PRO A 706 -1.02 -16.77 -13.85
C PRO A 706 -1.62 -18.18 -13.71
N ALA A 707 -0.79 -19.21 -13.67
CA ALA A 707 -1.24 -20.60 -13.63
C ALA A 707 -1.58 -21.11 -12.21
N ILE A 708 -1.21 -20.38 -11.14
CA ILE A 708 -1.36 -20.84 -9.75
C ILE A 708 -2.53 -20.12 -9.09
N LYS A 709 -3.73 -20.73 -9.11
CA LYS A 709 -4.97 -20.11 -8.59
C LYS A 709 -4.82 -19.52 -7.18
N THR A 710 -4.14 -20.24 -6.28
CA THR A 710 -3.96 -19.84 -4.87
C THR A 710 -3.00 -18.66 -4.70
N SER A 711 -2.19 -18.33 -5.71
CA SER A 711 -1.25 -17.20 -5.65
C SER A 711 -1.97 -15.84 -5.74
N HIS A 712 -3.12 -15.75 -6.43
CA HIS A 712 -3.74 -14.44 -6.72
C HIS A 712 -4.18 -13.67 -5.47
N PRO A 713 -4.93 -14.26 -4.52
CA PRO A 713 -5.26 -13.55 -3.29
C PRO A 713 -4.00 -13.30 -2.45
N TRP A 714 -3.12 -14.29 -2.33
CA TRP A 714 -1.86 -14.16 -1.60
C TRP A 714 -0.98 -13.00 -2.11
N HIS A 715 -0.89 -12.82 -3.43
CA HIS A 715 -0.12 -11.75 -4.07
C HIS A 715 -0.58 -10.37 -3.64
N VAL A 716 -1.90 -10.13 -3.66
CA VAL A 716 -2.49 -8.86 -3.25
C VAL A 716 -2.36 -8.65 -1.74
N PHE A 717 -2.54 -9.71 -0.94
CA PHE A 717 -2.35 -9.66 0.50
C PHE A 717 -0.91 -9.32 0.89
N CYS A 718 0.06 -10.00 0.28
CA CYS A 718 1.48 -9.82 0.54
C CYS A 718 1.91 -8.39 0.18
N ASN A 719 1.54 -7.91 -1.01
CA ASN A 719 1.83 -6.54 -1.42
C ASN A 719 1.28 -5.49 -0.44
N ALA A 720 -0.01 -5.59 -0.10
CA ALA A 720 -0.66 -4.63 0.80
C ALA A 720 0.00 -4.56 2.19
N HIS A 721 0.49 -5.69 2.71
CA HIS A 721 1.18 -5.75 4.01
C HIS A 721 2.65 -5.33 3.90
N ASN A 722 3.36 -5.69 2.83
CA ASN A 722 4.73 -5.20 2.60
C ASN A 722 4.75 -3.67 2.51
N THR A 723 3.70 -3.06 1.96
CA THR A 723 3.54 -1.60 1.92
C THR A 723 3.35 -0.94 3.29
N LEU A 724 3.15 -1.68 4.39
CA LEU A 724 3.27 -1.13 5.75
C LEU A 724 4.71 -0.69 6.07
N LEU A 725 5.72 -1.31 5.46
CA LEU A 725 7.12 -0.91 5.52
C LEU A 725 7.54 -0.08 4.30
N THR A 726 7.28 -0.57 3.09
CA THR A 726 7.87 0.02 1.87
C THR A 726 7.38 1.44 1.58
N ARG A 727 6.20 1.85 2.08
CA ARG A 727 5.73 3.25 2.00
C ARG A 727 6.60 4.25 2.78
N PHE A 728 7.36 3.77 3.76
CA PHE A 728 8.27 4.60 4.56
C PHE A 728 9.68 4.61 3.96
N LEU A 729 9.94 3.81 2.93
CA LEU A 729 11.17 3.85 2.17
C LEU A 729 11.04 4.91 1.06
N ASN A 730 12.17 5.34 0.53
CA ASN A 730 12.29 6.27 -0.59
C ASN A 730 12.11 5.53 -1.93
N VAL A 731 10.97 4.87 -2.10
CA VAL A 731 10.64 4.02 -3.26
C VAL A 731 9.16 4.14 -3.62
N LEU A 732 8.82 3.75 -4.84
CA LEU A 732 7.43 3.55 -5.28
C LEU A 732 7.12 2.04 -5.32
N PRO A 733 6.27 1.49 -4.44
CA PRO A 733 5.95 0.07 -4.45
C PRO A 733 5.31 -0.38 -5.78
N ASP A 734 5.99 -1.28 -6.48
CA ASP A 734 5.53 -1.94 -7.70
C ASP A 734 4.91 -3.30 -7.34
N TRP A 735 3.61 -3.44 -7.61
CA TRP A 735 2.80 -4.62 -7.29
C TRP A 735 2.83 -5.71 -8.39
N ASP A 736 3.79 -5.59 -9.30
CA ASP A 736 4.05 -6.49 -10.42
C ASP A 736 2.96 -6.47 -11.52
N MET A 737 3.37 -6.95 -12.69
CA MET A 737 2.54 -7.15 -13.86
C MET A 737 1.39 -8.13 -13.63
N PHE A 738 0.39 -8.09 -14.51
CA PHE A 738 -0.69 -9.05 -14.55
C PHE A 738 -1.30 -9.17 -15.95
N GLN A 739 -2.16 -10.16 -16.16
CA GLN A 739 -2.88 -10.37 -17.42
C GLN A 739 -4.31 -9.84 -17.31
N THR A 740 -4.73 -9.01 -18.27
CA THR A 740 -6.07 -8.44 -18.37
C THR A 740 -7.09 -9.45 -18.88
N SER A 741 -6.67 -10.44 -19.66
CA SER A 741 -7.51 -11.57 -20.08
C SER A 741 -7.31 -12.78 -19.15
N HIS A 742 -7.75 -12.68 -17.90
CA HIS A 742 -7.59 -13.72 -16.88
C HIS A 742 -8.81 -13.79 -15.92
N PRO A 743 -9.17 -14.94 -15.32
CA PRO A 743 -10.28 -15.04 -14.37
C PRO A 743 -10.16 -14.14 -13.11
N TYR A 744 -8.96 -13.68 -12.78
CA TYR A 744 -8.68 -12.71 -11.71
C TYR A 744 -8.28 -11.32 -12.25
N ALA A 745 -8.50 -11.05 -13.54
CA ALA A 745 -8.03 -9.81 -14.17
C ALA A 745 -8.57 -8.55 -13.50
N SER A 746 -9.89 -8.46 -13.30
CA SER A 746 -10.50 -7.30 -12.65
C SER A 746 -10.07 -7.16 -11.18
N PHE A 747 -9.86 -8.28 -10.48
CA PHE A 747 -9.34 -8.32 -9.11
C PHE A 747 -7.91 -7.73 -9.03
N HIS A 748 -7.02 -8.15 -9.93
CA HIS A 748 -5.67 -7.60 -10.00
C HIS A 748 -5.65 -6.16 -10.50
N ALA A 749 -6.47 -5.80 -11.48
CA ALA A 749 -6.64 -4.44 -11.97
C ALA A 749 -7.03 -3.48 -10.83
N ALA A 750 -8.05 -3.83 -10.05
CA ALA A 750 -8.47 -3.05 -8.89
C ALA A 750 -7.35 -2.90 -7.86
N ALA A 751 -6.61 -3.99 -7.58
CA ALA A 751 -5.47 -3.98 -6.67
C ALA A 751 -4.35 -3.03 -7.14
N ARG A 752 -4.01 -3.03 -8.44
CA ARG A 752 -2.99 -2.14 -9.00
C ARG A 752 -3.47 -0.68 -9.06
N CYS A 753 -4.76 -0.43 -9.28
CA CYS A 753 -5.28 0.95 -9.22
C CYS A 753 -5.18 1.54 -7.81
N VAL A 754 -5.54 0.78 -6.77
CA VAL A 754 -5.48 1.28 -5.38
C VAL A 754 -4.08 1.24 -4.75
N SER A 755 -3.11 0.57 -5.38
CA SER A 755 -1.74 0.48 -4.85
C SER A 755 -1.02 1.83 -4.82
N GLY A 756 -1.43 2.80 -5.65
CA GLY A 756 -0.71 4.05 -5.81
C GLY A 756 0.65 3.89 -6.50
N GLY A 757 0.95 2.72 -7.06
CA GLY A 757 2.14 2.41 -7.85
C GLY A 757 1.86 2.29 -9.36
N PRO A 758 2.83 1.80 -10.15
CA PRO A 758 2.67 1.62 -11.58
C PRO A 758 1.74 0.44 -11.95
N ILE A 759 1.26 0.41 -13.19
CA ILE A 759 0.44 -0.69 -13.73
C ILE A 759 1.11 -1.27 -14.97
N TYR A 760 1.51 -2.54 -14.87
CA TYR A 760 2.10 -3.28 -15.97
C TYR A 760 1.15 -4.39 -16.44
N ILE A 761 0.89 -4.44 -17.74
CA ILE A 761 0.18 -5.55 -18.36
C ILE A 761 1.17 -6.49 -19.06
N THR A 762 0.86 -7.77 -19.10
CA THR A 762 1.70 -8.80 -19.75
C THR A 762 0.83 -9.81 -20.52
N ASP A 763 -0.14 -9.26 -21.22
CA ASP A 763 -1.10 -10.03 -22.01
C ASP A 763 -0.41 -10.80 -23.14
N GLU A 764 -0.90 -12.02 -23.40
CA GLU A 764 -0.60 -12.71 -24.64
C GLU A 764 -1.15 -11.90 -25.83
N PRO A 765 -0.42 -11.81 -26.96
CA PRO A 765 -0.90 -11.07 -28.13
C PRO A 765 -2.31 -11.49 -28.57
N GLY A 766 -3.22 -10.52 -28.64
CA GLY A 766 -4.62 -10.73 -29.04
C GLY A 766 -5.55 -11.18 -27.91
N LYS A 767 -5.05 -11.37 -26.68
CA LYS A 767 -5.86 -11.68 -25.49
C LYS A 767 -5.90 -10.50 -24.54
N HIS A 768 -6.74 -9.52 -24.86
CA HIS A 768 -6.87 -8.28 -24.08
C HIS A 768 -8.30 -8.06 -23.61
N ASP A 769 -8.49 -7.70 -22.34
CA ASP A 769 -9.78 -7.25 -21.82
C ASP A 769 -9.84 -5.71 -21.84
N LEU A 770 -10.46 -5.17 -22.88
CA LEU A 770 -10.64 -3.72 -23.05
C LEU A 770 -11.54 -3.12 -21.96
N ALA A 771 -12.50 -3.87 -21.41
CA ALA A 771 -13.37 -3.35 -20.35
C ALA A 771 -12.59 -3.15 -19.04
N VAL A 772 -11.65 -4.03 -18.74
CA VAL A 772 -10.73 -3.87 -17.60
C VAL A 772 -9.72 -2.75 -17.86
N LEU A 773 -9.08 -2.73 -19.03
CA LEU A 773 -8.13 -1.66 -19.41
C LEU A 773 -8.75 -0.26 -19.34
N ASN A 774 -9.98 -0.11 -19.84
CA ASN A 774 -10.72 1.14 -19.82
C ASN A 774 -11.07 1.61 -18.40
N GLN A 775 -11.09 0.73 -17.38
CA GLN A 775 -11.34 1.14 -16.00
C GLN A 775 -10.07 1.64 -15.29
N MET A 776 -8.89 1.20 -15.72
CA MET A 776 -7.61 1.57 -15.09
C MET A 776 -6.95 2.78 -15.74
N THR A 777 -7.27 3.04 -17.01
CA THR A 777 -6.56 4.02 -17.84
C THR A 777 -7.47 5.11 -18.38
N ALA A 778 -6.90 6.24 -18.76
CA ALA A 778 -7.60 7.32 -19.45
C ALA A 778 -6.69 7.98 -20.49
N PRO A 779 -7.24 8.43 -21.63
CA PRO A 779 -6.48 9.17 -22.63
C PRO A 779 -6.13 10.58 -22.13
N THR A 780 -4.95 11.08 -22.46
CA THR A 780 -4.53 12.47 -22.21
C THR A 780 -5.02 13.41 -23.31
N THR A 781 -4.85 14.72 -23.11
CA THR A 781 -5.10 15.72 -24.16
C THR A 781 -4.18 15.57 -25.37
N HIS A 782 -3.01 14.94 -25.19
CA HIS A 782 -2.03 14.62 -26.24
C HIS A 782 -2.29 13.27 -26.93
N GLY A 783 -3.30 12.52 -26.49
CA GLY A 783 -3.69 11.25 -27.11
C GLY A 783 -2.86 10.02 -26.70
N THR A 784 -2.00 10.17 -25.68
CA THR A 784 -1.35 9.07 -24.94
C THR A 784 -2.27 8.51 -23.85
N THR A 785 -1.87 7.44 -23.17
CA THR A 785 -2.66 6.76 -22.14
C THR A 785 -1.98 6.87 -20.79
N VAL A 786 -2.70 7.33 -19.77
CA VAL A 786 -2.21 7.39 -18.39
C VAL A 786 -3.01 6.48 -17.47
N ILE A 787 -2.37 6.00 -16.42
CA ILE A 787 -3.03 5.38 -15.27
C ILE A 787 -3.50 6.46 -14.28
N LEU A 788 -4.55 6.17 -13.53
CA LEU A 788 -5.08 7.09 -12.51
C LEU A 788 -4.54 6.74 -11.12
N ARG A 789 -3.23 6.91 -10.95
CA ARG A 789 -2.52 6.61 -9.71
C ARG A 789 -2.88 7.57 -8.57
N PRO A 790 -3.38 7.08 -7.41
CA PRO A 790 -3.55 7.89 -6.21
C PRO A 790 -2.25 8.54 -5.72
N SER A 791 -2.34 9.69 -5.06
CA SER A 791 -1.18 10.43 -4.55
C SER A 791 -0.42 9.68 -3.45
N ILE A 792 -1.13 8.94 -2.59
CA ILE A 792 -0.56 8.17 -1.49
C ILE A 792 -0.57 6.68 -1.84
N VAL A 793 0.51 5.96 -1.54
CA VAL A 793 0.57 4.51 -1.79
C VAL A 793 -0.43 3.74 -0.94
N GLY A 794 -1.06 2.73 -1.54
CA GLY A 794 -2.08 1.90 -0.91
C GLY A 794 -1.48 0.85 0.01
N ARG A 795 -2.06 0.67 1.20
CA ARG A 795 -1.60 -0.30 2.21
C ARG A 795 -2.75 -1.07 2.85
N ALA A 796 -2.43 -2.17 3.51
CA ALA A 796 -3.38 -2.86 4.38
C ALA A 796 -3.89 -1.92 5.49
N MET A 797 -5.21 -1.86 5.69
CA MET A 797 -5.83 -1.09 6.78
C MET A 797 -5.91 -1.89 8.09
N ASN A 798 -5.86 -3.22 8.00
CA ASN A 798 -5.96 -4.12 9.16
C ASN A 798 -4.71 -5.01 9.24
N MET A 799 -3.61 -4.41 9.68
CA MET A 799 -2.27 -5.00 9.76
C MET A 799 -2.17 -6.31 10.57
N TYR A 800 -3.11 -6.59 11.49
CA TYR A 800 -3.10 -7.80 12.33
C TYR A 800 -4.03 -8.92 11.85
N HIS A 801 -4.65 -8.79 10.67
CA HIS A 801 -5.52 -9.84 10.12
C HIS A 801 -4.70 -10.91 9.41
N ASP A 802 -4.83 -12.15 9.87
CA ASP A 802 -4.15 -13.31 9.29
C ASP A 802 -4.79 -13.69 7.96
N TYR A 803 -3.95 -13.99 6.97
CA TYR A 803 -4.39 -14.50 5.66
C TYR A 803 -5.30 -15.73 5.78
N ASN A 804 -4.98 -16.64 6.71
CA ASN A 804 -5.70 -17.90 6.90
C ASN A 804 -7.04 -17.72 7.63
N GLU A 805 -7.28 -16.55 8.24
CA GLU A 805 -8.60 -16.20 8.79
C GLU A 805 -9.59 -15.80 7.67
N GLY A 806 -9.09 -15.57 6.44
CA GLY A 806 -9.91 -15.41 5.24
C GLY A 806 -10.79 -14.15 5.25
N HIS A 807 -10.47 -13.13 6.04
CA HIS A 807 -11.25 -11.91 6.06
C HIS A 807 -11.09 -11.09 4.78
N VAL A 808 -12.09 -10.26 4.45
CA VAL A 808 -11.98 -9.30 3.34
C VAL A 808 -10.84 -8.33 3.61
N LEU A 809 -9.84 -8.36 2.75
CA LEU A 809 -8.71 -7.45 2.78
C LEU A 809 -9.17 -6.04 2.40
N SER A 810 -8.77 -5.06 3.20
CA SER A 810 -8.98 -3.65 2.93
C SER A 810 -7.66 -2.98 2.61
N VAL A 811 -7.55 -2.40 1.42
CA VAL A 811 -6.41 -1.61 0.98
C VAL A 811 -6.83 -0.14 0.94
N GLY A 812 -6.25 0.69 1.79
CA GLY A 812 -6.57 2.12 1.88
C GLY A 812 -5.52 2.98 1.18
N THR A 813 -5.98 3.98 0.43
CA THR A 813 -5.16 5.03 -0.19
C THR A 813 -5.89 6.38 -0.13
N TYR A 814 -5.19 7.47 -0.46
CA TYR A 814 -5.71 8.83 -0.49
C TYR A 814 -5.17 9.57 -1.71
N THR A 815 -5.97 10.47 -2.28
CA THR A 815 -5.56 11.31 -3.41
C THR A 815 -6.08 12.74 -3.27
N GLY A 816 -5.25 13.73 -3.64
CA GLY A 816 -5.56 15.15 -3.52
C GLY A 816 -4.97 15.81 -2.27
N ALA A 817 -5.26 17.11 -2.09
CA ALA A 817 -4.75 17.90 -0.96
C ALA A 817 -5.48 17.55 0.35
N ALA A 818 -4.84 17.78 1.49
CA ALA A 818 -5.45 17.51 2.80
C ALA A 818 -6.83 18.21 2.94
N ARG A 819 -7.78 17.50 3.55
CA ARG A 819 -9.19 17.93 3.79
C ARG A 819 -10.08 18.07 2.54
N THR A 820 -9.52 18.24 1.34
CA THR A 820 -10.28 18.36 0.08
C THR A 820 -10.11 17.16 -0.84
N GLY A 821 -9.08 16.35 -0.62
CA GLY A 821 -8.84 15.09 -1.31
C GLY A 821 -9.79 13.97 -0.85
N SER A 822 -9.72 12.85 -1.56
CA SER A 822 -10.64 11.72 -1.39
C SER A 822 -9.92 10.51 -0.82
N GLY A 823 -10.52 9.90 0.22
CA GLY A 823 -10.10 8.62 0.76
C GLY A 823 -10.67 7.47 -0.09
N ILE A 824 -9.83 6.50 -0.42
CA ILE A 824 -10.19 5.35 -1.27
C ILE A 824 -9.94 4.07 -0.48
N LEU A 825 -10.89 3.14 -0.54
CA LEU A 825 -10.80 1.82 0.07
C LEU A 825 -11.10 0.74 -0.97
N GLY A 826 -10.07 -0.03 -1.34
CA GLY A 826 -10.22 -1.28 -2.09
C GLY A 826 -10.58 -2.43 -1.14
N LEU A 827 -11.63 -3.16 -1.45
CA LEU A 827 -12.09 -4.34 -0.72
C LEU A 827 -11.87 -5.57 -1.59
N PHE A 828 -11.18 -6.58 -1.07
CA PHE A 828 -10.83 -7.79 -1.82
C PHE A 828 -11.28 -9.03 -1.06
N ASN A 829 -12.09 -9.86 -1.72
CA ASN A 829 -12.49 -11.13 -1.16
C ASN A 829 -11.36 -12.16 -1.30
N MET A 830 -10.86 -12.60 -0.15
CA MET A 830 -9.71 -13.53 -0.07
C MET A 830 -10.15 -15.00 -0.10
N GLN A 831 -11.46 -15.27 -0.01
CA GLN A 831 -12.03 -16.61 0.03
C GLN A 831 -12.67 -17.02 -1.30
N ASP A 832 -12.90 -18.33 -1.43
CA ASP A 832 -13.73 -18.93 -2.47
C ASP A 832 -15.24 -18.95 -2.09
N SER A 833 -15.68 -18.11 -1.14
CA SER A 833 -17.09 -17.97 -0.72
C SER A 833 -17.55 -16.50 -0.84
N GLU A 834 -18.86 -16.24 -0.86
CA GLU A 834 -19.36 -14.86 -0.84
C GLU A 834 -19.17 -14.22 0.54
N SER A 835 -18.81 -12.94 0.56
CA SER A 835 -18.59 -12.19 1.79
C SER A 835 -19.30 -10.84 1.76
N CYS A 836 -19.69 -10.35 2.92
CA CYS A 836 -20.22 -9.00 3.09
C CYS A 836 -19.34 -8.25 4.09
N LYS A 837 -19.09 -6.97 3.82
CA LYS A 837 -18.34 -6.09 4.71
C LYS A 837 -19.10 -4.80 4.98
N LEU A 838 -19.21 -4.47 6.27
CA LEU A 838 -19.56 -3.12 6.73
C LEU A 838 -18.29 -2.30 6.83
N VAL A 839 -18.32 -1.09 6.30
CA VAL A 839 -17.20 -0.14 6.28
C VAL A 839 -17.66 1.15 6.95
N CYS A 840 -16.91 1.59 7.96
CA CYS A 840 -17.12 2.87 8.60
C CYS A 840 -16.48 3.97 7.77
N LEU A 841 -17.10 5.16 7.74
CA LEU A 841 -16.52 6.34 7.09
C LEU A 841 -15.12 6.67 7.64
N ARG A 842 -14.86 6.32 8.91
CA ARG A 842 -13.57 6.51 9.57
C ARG A 842 -12.49 5.52 9.13
N ASP A 843 -12.87 4.44 8.45
CA ASP A 843 -11.91 3.48 7.90
C ASP A 843 -11.22 4.02 6.63
N PHE A 844 -11.73 5.11 6.06
CA PHE A 844 -11.14 5.74 4.88
C PHE A 844 -9.94 6.62 5.26
N PRO A 845 -8.78 6.46 4.61
CA PRO A 845 -7.65 7.34 4.84
C PRO A 845 -7.98 8.82 4.58
N GLY A 846 -7.41 9.72 5.39
CA GLY A 846 -7.62 11.17 5.29
C GLY A 846 -8.90 11.70 5.94
N ILE A 847 -9.73 10.82 6.51
CA ILE A 847 -10.91 11.21 7.29
C ILE A 847 -10.57 11.18 8.78
N HIS A 848 -10.79 12.30 9.46
CA HIS A 848 -10.54 12.47 10.88
C HIS A 848 -11.83 12.87 11.61
N GLU A 849 -11.94 12.53 12.89
CA GLU A 849 -13.14 12.80 13.70
C GLU A 849 -13.38 14.29 13.97
N ASP A 850 -12.31 15.09 14.02
CA ASP A 850 -12.36 16.55 14.17
C ASP A 850 -12.72 17.27 12.85
N SER A 851 -12.91 16.51 11.77
CA SER A 851 -13.37 17.05 10.51
C SER A 851 -14.82 17.51 10.65
N ASN A 852 -15.05 18.82 10.58
CA ASN A 852 -16.39 19.40 10.43
C ASN A 852 -17.02 19.11 9.04
N GLY A 853 -16.31 18.38 8.17
CA GLY A 853 -16.73 18.06 6.81
C GLY A 853 -17.75 16.93 6.76
N ARG A 854 -18.69 17.04 5.82
CA ARG A 854 -19.56 15.93 5.43
C ARG A 854 -18.99 15.23 4.21
N TYR A 855 -19.22 13.94 4.09
CA TYR A 855 -18.70 13.10 3.02
C TYR A 855 -19.82 12.36 2.32
N VAL A 856 -19.61 12.02 1.05
CA VAL A 856 -20.41 11.01 0.34
C VAL A 856 -19.50 9.86 -0.07
N VAL A 857 -19.99 8.63 0.05
CA VAL A 857 -19.27 7.43 -0.37
C VAL A 857 -19.87 6.90 -1.66
N ARG A 858 -19.04 6.69 -2.68
CA ARG A 858 -19.44 6.10 -3.96
C ARG A 858 -18.83 4.72 -4.13
N ALA A 859 -19.64 3.76 -4.57
CA ALA A 859 -19.16 2.45 -5.02
C ALA A 859 -18.81 2.48 -6.51
N HIS A 860 -17.69 1.87 -6.88
CA HIS A 860 -17.23 1.83 -8.27
C HIS A 860 -18.12 0.94 -9.13
N THR A 861 -18.38 -0.30 -8.70
CA THR A 861 -19.05 -1.30 -9.55
C THR A 861 -20.50 -0.94 -9.91
N SER A 862 -21.23 -0.30 -8.99
CA SER A 862 -22.65 0.07 -9.18
C SER A 862 -22.85 1.54 -9.54
N GLY A 863 -21.84 2.38 -9.32
CA GLY A 863 -21.91 3.83 -9.43
C GLY A 863 -22.80 4.54 -8.40
N ARG A 864 -23.37 3.82 -7.42
CA ARG A 864 -24.25 4.41 -6.39
C ARG A 864 -23.47 5.27 -5.42
N VAL A 865 -24.12 6.34 -4.95
CA VAL A 865 -23.58 7.30 -3.98
C VAL A 865 -24.45 7.28 -2.72
N SER A 866 -23.83 7.31 -1.55
CA SER A 866 -24.52 7.40 -0.27
C SER A 866 -25.21 8.76 -0.07
N ASN A 867 -26.04 8.87 0.97
CA ASN A 867 -26.38 10.19 1.50
C ASN A 867 -25.13 10.85 2.12
N PRO A 868 -25.09 12.19 2.22
CA PRO A 868 -24.05 12.88 2.98
C PRO A 868 -24.02 12.40 4.43
N MET A 869 -22.84 12.07 4.93
CA MET A 869 -22.58 11.52 6.25
C MET A 869 -21.46 12.28 6.94
N HIS A 870 -21.55 12.42 8.26
CA HIS A 870 -20.46 12.94 9.09
C HIS A 870 -19.76 11.78 9.82
N PRO A 871 -18.43 11.84 10.09
CA PRO A 871 -17.72 10.76 10.78
C PRO A 871 -18.26 10.42 12.18
N ALA A 872 -18.82 11.42 12.86
CA ALA A 872 -19.47 11.26 14.17
C ALA A 872 -20.98 10.97 14.09
N ASP A 873 -21.57 10.91 12.89
CA ASP A 873 -23.01 10.64 12.74
C ASP A 873 -23.33 9.16 12.99
N GLU A 874 -24.58 8.96 13.39
CA GLU A 874 -25.19 7.67 13.62
C GLU A 874 -25.18 6.73 12.40
N ASN A 875 -25.21 7.32 11.20
CA ASN A 875 -25.35 6.65 9.90
C ASN A 875 -24.06 6.80 9.08
N SER A 876 -22.92 6.54 9.70
CA SER A 876 -21.58 6.65 9.10
C SER A 876 -21.04 5.32 8.53
N LEU A 877 -21.92 4.35 8.28
CA LEU A 877 -21.57 3.03 7.74
C LEU A 877 -22.10 2.84 6.32
N VAL A 878 -21.39 2.05 5.54
CA VAL A 878 -21.83 1.52 4.24
C VAL A 878 -21.57 0.03 4.17
N MET A 879 -22.31 -0.69 3.32
CA MET A 879 -22.15 -2.13 3.14
C MET A 879 -21.80 -2.46 1.69
N ALA A 880 -20.93 -3.45 1.51
CA ALA A 880 -20.57 -4.01 0.22
C ALA A 880 -20.60 -5.55 0.26
N GLU A 881 -21.15 -6.16 -0.78
CA GLU A 881 -21.17 -7.60 -1.01
C GLU A 881 -20.12 -7.99 -2.06
N LEU A 882 -19.36 -9.03 -1.78
CA LEU A 882 -18.25 -9.49 -2.61
C LEU A 882 -18.43 -10.98 -2.93
N GLY A 883 -18.62 -11.29 -4.21
CA GLY A 883 -18.64 -12.68 -4.69
C GLY A 883 -17.25 -13.34 -4.63
N GLN A 884 -17.15 -14.58 -5.12
CA GLN A 884 -15.85 -15.24 -5.32
C GLN A 884 -14.97 -14.41 -6.25
N LYS A 885 -13.69 -14.23 -5.92
CA LYS A 885 -12.77 -13.35 -6.67
C LYS A 885 -13.28 -11.90 -6.76
N GLY A 886 -14.26 -11.56 -5.92
CA GLY A 886 -14.94 -10.29 -5.92
C GLY A 886 -14.09 -9.20 -5.27
N TRP A 887 -14.30 -7.99 -5.75
CA TRP A 887 -13.67 -6.79 -5.23
C TRP A 887 -14.64 -5.62 -5.35
N GLU A 888 -14.39 -4.57 -4.58
CA GLU A 888 -15.08 -3.29 -4.70
C GLU A 888 -14.08 -2.16 -4.40
N ILE A 889 -14.27 -1.00 -5.01
CA ILE A 889 -13.59 0.23 -4.61
C ILE A 889 -14.64 1.22 -4.13
N LEU A 890 -14.54 1.57 -2.86
CA LEU A 890 -15.32 2.65 -2.27
C LEU A 890 -14.45 3.91 -2.25
N THR A 891 -15.02 5.05 -2.59
CA THR A 891 -14.34 6.35 -2.46
C THR A 891 -15.21 7.32 -1.67
N ALA A 892 -14.63 7.88 -0.62
CA ALA A 892 -15.24 8.92 0.20
C ALA A 892 -14.78 10.29 -0.29
N TYR A 893 -15.75 11.12 -0.72
CA TYR A 893 -15.53 12.46 -1.24
C TYR A 893 -16.00 13.50 -0.22
N PRO A 894 -15.17 14.48 0.15
CA PRO A 894 -15.61 15.60 0.97
C PRO A 894 -16.63 16.44 0.21
N THR A 895 -17.65 16.93 0.92
CA THR A 895 -18.70 17.78 0.36
C THR A 895 -18.58 19.21 0.90
N HIS A 896 -18.83 20.17 0.02
CA HIS A 896 -18.90 21.59 0.35
C HIS A 896 -20.34 22.07 0.21
N SER A 897 -20.79 22.92 1.13
CA SER A 897 -22.18 23.39 1.15
C SER A 897 -22.29 24.84 0.70
N PHE A 898 -23.27 25.11 -0.16
CA PHE A 898 -23.54 26.44 -0.70
C PHE A 898 -25.04 26.75 -0.65
N THR A 899 -25.37 28.02 -0.46
CA THR A 899 -26.77 28.48 -0.52
C THR A 899 -27.03 29.08 -1.90
N LEU A 900 -27.78 28.37 -2.74
CA LEU A 900 -28.15 28.86 -4.07
C LEU A 900 -29.43 29.68 -3.99
N ARG A 901 -29.39 30.94 -4.46
CA ARG A 901 -30.59 31.76 -4.62
C ARG A 901 -31.19 31.46 -5.98
N GLY A 902 -32.39 30.87 -6.01
CA GLY A 902 -33.07 30.53 -7.26
C GLY A 902 -33.13 31.72 -8.22
N SER A 903 -32.82 31.48 -9.50
CA SER A 903 -32.91 32.48 -10.54
C SER A 903 -34.36 32.98 -10.66
N ARG A 904 -34.55 34.28 -10.32
CA ARG A 904 -35.80 35.05 -10.26
C ARG A 904 -36.60 34.90 -8.96
N GLY A 905 -36.23 35.65 -7.93
CA GLY A 905 -37.11 36.50 -7.11
C GLY A 905 -38.49 35.99 -6.62
N CYS A 906 -38.80 34.70 -6.69
CA CYS A 906 -40.04 34.12 -6.20
C CYS A 906 -39.74 33.44 -4.88
N GLY A 907 -40.14 34.11 -3.79
CA GLY A 907 -40.00 33.60 -2.44
C GLY A 907 -40.85 32.35 -2.23
N SER A 908 -40.20 31.23 -1.95
CA SER A 908 -40.63 30.32 -0.90
C SER A 908 -39.51 30.29 0.14
N GLY A 909 -39.82 30.56 1.40
CA GLY A 909 -38.87 30.84 2.49
C GLY A 909 -38.02 29.67 2.99
N THR A 910 -37.54 28.79 2.11
CA THR A 910 -36.60 27.71 2.44
C THR A 910 -35.33 27.88 1.60
N THR A 911 -34.30 28.47 2.20
CA THR A 911 -32.94 28.46 1.64
C THR A 911 -32.41 27.02 1.76
N ASN A 912 -32.61 26.21 0.73
CA ASN A 912 -32.07 24.85 0.72
C ASN A 912 -30.55 24.90 0.56
N LEU A 913 -29.86 24.16 1.42
CA LEU A 913 -28.41 24.05 1.42
C LEU A 913 -27.99 22.97 0.41
N THR A 914 -27.29 23.35 -0.65
CA THR A 914 -26.81 22.44 -1.69
C THR A 914 -25.42 21.95 -1.33
N HIS A 915 -25.24 20.65 -1.14
CA HIS A 915 -23.94 20.00 -0.95
C HIS A 915 -23.39 19.51 -2.29
N VAL A 916 -22.12 19.79 -2.56
CA VAL A 916 -21.44 19.43 -3.82
C VAL A 916 -20.09 18.76 -3.58
N ALA A 917 -19.69 17.88 -4.49
CA ALA A 917 -18.36 17.27 -4.50
C ALA A 917 -17.91 16.94 -5.93
N VAL A 918 -16.62 17.07 -6.22
CA VAL A 918 -16.04 16.67 -7.51
C VAL A 918 -15.57 15.23 -7.41
N LEU A 919 -16.13 14.35 -8.24
CA LEU A 919 -15.91 12.89 -8.15
C LEU A 919 -14.76 12.39 -9.01
N GLY A 920 -14.21 13.24 -9.89
CA GLY A 920 -13.20 12.85 -10.88
C GLY A 920 -13.82 12.09 -12.05
N LEU A 921 -13.06 11.20 -12.69
CA LEU A 921 -13.52 10.47 -13.87
C LEU A 921 -14.38 9.25 -13.48
N LEU A 922 -15.66 9.26 -13.86
CA LEU A 922 -16.59 8.16 -13.70
C LEU A 922 -16.18 6.95 -14.54
N GLY A 923 -16.51 5.76 -14.02
CA GLY A 923 -16.19 4.48 -14.67
C GLY A 923 -14.71 4.09 -14.57
N LYS A 924 -13.89 4.87 -13.84
CA LYS A 924 -12.50 4.55 -13.55
C LYS A 924 -12.35 4.12 -12.10
N MET A 925 -11.61 3.03 -11.86
CA MET A 925 -11.42 2.40 -10.54
C MET A 925 -10.94 3.41 -9.48
N THR A 926 -9.99 4.27 -9.84
CA THR A 926 -9.47 5.37 -9.00
C THR A 926 -9.69 6.73 -9.66
N GLY A 927 -10.88 6.95 -10.22
CA GLY A 927 -11.25 8.14 -10.99
C GLY A 927 -10.98 9.49 -10.32
N ALA A 928 -11.03 9.54 -8.98
CA ALA A 928 -10.69 10.73 -8.20
C ALA A 928 -9.25 11.23 -8.46
N ALA A 929 -8.31 10.33 -8.77
CA ALA A 929 -6.92 10.67 -9.03
C ALA A 929 -6.69 11.37 -10.39
N ALA A 930 -7.73 11.50 -11.22
CA ALA A 930 -7.66 12.31 -12.44
C ALA A 930 -7.71 13.82 -12.16
N ILE A 931 -8.17 14.22 -10.98
CA ILE A 931 -8.26 15.62 -10.56
C ILE A 931 -6.86 16.11 -10.21
N VAL A 932 -6.40 17.16 -10.89
CA VAL A 932 -5.16 17.86 -10.52
C VAL A 932 -5.46 18.89 -9.44
N SER A 933 -6.47 19.71 -9.68
CA SER A 933 -6.96 20.72 -8.75
C SER A 933 -8.42 21.05 -9.07
N TYR A 934 -9.12 21.60 -8.08
CA TYR A 934 -10.42 22.20 -8.32
C TYR A 934 -10.70 23.29 -7.29
N ASP A 935 -11.55 24.25 -7.66
CA ASP A 935 -12.12 25.25 -6.76
C ASP A 935 -13.63 25.36 -7.00
N VAL A 936 -14.38 25.65 -5.93
CA VAL A 936 -15.83 25.78 -5.95
C VAL A 936 -16.24 27.01 -5.15
N PHE A 937 -16.87 27.98 -5.81
CA PHE A 937 -17.23 29.26 -5.19
C PHE A 937 -18.44 29.91 -5.85
N ILE A 938 -19.06 30.87 -5.16
CA ILE A 938 -20.15 31.67 -5.71
C ILE A 938 -19.56 32.91 -6.39
N VAL A 939 -19.86 33.10 -7.68
CA VAL A 939 -19.47 34.31 -8.43
C VAL A 939 -20.43 35.48 -8.15
N GLU A 940 -20.02 36.71 -8.49
CA GLU A 940 -20.76 37.95 -8.19
C GLU A 940 -22.24 37.95 -8.60
N ASN A 941 -22.57 37.25 -9.70
CA ASN A 941 -23.94 37.13 -10.19
C ASN A 941 -24.81 36.11 -9.42
N GLY A 942 -24.29 35.54 -8.33
CA GLY A 942 -24.97 34.59 -7.46
C GLY A 942 -24.95 33.13 -7.93
N ARG A 943 -24.33 32.83 -9.07
CA ARG A 943 -24.17 31.46 -9.56
C ARG A 943 -23.03 30.75 -8.84
N LEU A 944 -23.20 29.44 -8.63
CA LEU A 944 -22.11 28.57 -8.20
C LEU A 944 -21.22 28.25 -9.40
N ARG A 945 -19.91 28.32 -9.23
CA ARG A 945 -18.91 28.02 -10.24
C ARG A 945 -17.96 26.94 -9.73
N PHE A 946 -17.67 25.99 -10.60
CA PHE A 946 -16.61 25.01 -10.45
C PHE A 946 -15.54 25.31 -11.48
N ASP A 947 -14.29 25.40 -11.06
CA ASP A 947 -13.12 25.38 -11.93
C ASP A 947 -12.35 24.09 -11.64
N ILE A 948 -12.30 23.16 -12.60
CA ILE A 948 -11.77 21.81 -12.40
C ILE A 948 -10.68 21.55 -13.44
N ALA A 949 -9.47 21.21 -12.98
CA ALA A 949 -8.36 20.79 -13.84
C ALA A 949 -8.20 19.26 -13.79
N LEU A 950 -8.18 18.63 -14.97
CA LEU A 950 -8.03 17.19 -15.13
C LEU A 950 -6.78 16.84 -15.91
N LYS A 951 -5.98 15.88 -15.44
CA LYS A 951 -4.80 15.37 -16.17
C LYS A 951 -5.14 14.40 -17.31
N ALA A 952 -6.40 13.96 -17.37
CA ALA A 952 -6.87 12.99 -18.36
C ALA A 952 -8.32 13.27 -18.77
N LEU A 953 -8.66 12.80 -19.96
CA LEU A 953 -9.98 12.94 -20.57
C LEU A 953 -10.85 11.72 -20.24
N GLY A 954 -12.13 11.97 -19.97
CA GLY A 954 -13.13 10.95 -19.70
C GLY A 954 -14.46 11.58 -19.32
N THR A 955 -15.30 10.85 -18.61
CA THR A 955 -16.56 11.39 -18.07
C THR A 955 -16.33 11.94 -16.67
N LEU A 956 -16.29 13.26 -16.51
CA LEU A 956 -16.22 13.92 -15.21
C LEU A 956 -17.55 13.78 -14.47
N GLY A 957 -17.50 13.38 -13.20
CA GLY A 957 -18.65 13.34 -12.30
C GLY A 957 -18.62 14.46 -11.27
N ILE A 958 -19.77 15.10 -11.05
CA ILE A 958 -19.97 16.10 -10.00
C ILE A 958 -21.23 15.75 -9.22
N TYR A 959 -21.09 15.59 -7.91
CA TYR A 959 -22.21 15.33 -7.00
C TYR A 959 -22.93 16.64 -6.64
N PHE A 960 -24.26 16.60 -6.61
CA PHE A 960 -25.12 17.62 -6.01
C PHE A 960 -26.21 16.94 -5.18
N SER A 961 -26.45 17.40 -3.95
CA SER A 961 -27.47 16.83 -3.07
C SER A 961 -28.90 16.98 -3.59
N ASP A 962 -29.15 17.99 -4.42
CA ASP A 962 -30.44 18.44 -4.93
C ASP A 962 -30.51 18.39 -6.47
N LEU A 963 -29.61 17.65 -7.15
CA LEU A 963 -29.56 17.60 -8.62
C LEU A 963 -30.89 17.25 -9.28
N GLU A 964 -31.70 16.45 -8.60
CA GLU A 964 -33.02 16.02 -9.06
C GLU A 964 -33.95 17.21 -9.33
N ASP A 965 -33.83 18.29 -8.56
CA ASP A 965 -34.62 19.52 -8.68
C ASP A 965 -34.14 20.44 -9.82
N HIS A 966 -32.96 20.17 -10.39
CA HIS A 966 -32.34 21.02 -11.41
C HIS A 966 -32.52 20.47 -12.82
N SER A 967 -32.76 21.36 -13.79
CA SER A 967 -32.78 21.04 -15.22
C SER A 967 -31.44 21.40 -15.86
N ILE A 968 -30.80 20.44 -16.54
CA ILE A 968 -29.54 20.69 -17.27
C ILE A 968 -29.66 21.88 -18.22
N ALA A 969 -30.78 22.00 -18.94
CA ALA A 969 -30.97 23.05 -19.94
C ALA A 969 -31.17 24.45 -19.35
N ARG A 970 -31.65 24.55 -18.10
CA ARG A 970 -32.00 25.83 -17.47
C ARG A 970 -30.95 26.29 -16.47
N ASN A 971 -30.37 25.35 -15.74
CA ASN A 971 -29.58 25.62 -14.55
C ASN A 971 -28.08 25.44 -14.77
N PHE A 972 -27.64 24.74 -15.82
CA PHE A 972 -26.23 24.41 -16.03
C PHE A 972 -25.67 25.03 -17.31
N MET A 973 -24.47 25.58 -17.20
CA MET A 973 -23.62 25.94 -18.33
C MET A 973 -22.23 25.33 -18.11
N VAL A 974 -21.84 24.43 -19.01
CA VAL A 974 -20.56 23.71 -18.94
C VAL A 974 -19.66 24.16 -20.09
N MET A 975 -18.41 24.48 -19.78
CA MET A 975 -17.41 24.91 -20.74
C MET A 975 -16.13 24.11 -20.56
N ILE A 976 -15.40 23.92 -21.66
CA ILE A 976 -14.03 23.41 -21.66
C ILE A 976 -13.20 24.45 -22.41
N SER A 977 -12.11 24.90 -21.78
CA SER A 977 -11.23 25.95 -22.33
C SER A 977 -12.01 27.19 -22.81
N GLY A 978 -13.00 27.64 -22.03
CA GLY A 978 -13.83 28.81 -22.32
C GLY A 978 -14.88 28.63 -23.43
N ARG A 979 -15.03 27.43 -23.99
CA ARG A 979 -16.03 27.13 -25.04
C ARG A 979 -17.14 26.24 -24.48
N ALA A 980 -18.39 26.59 -24.75
CA ALA A 980 -19.54 25.79 -24.33
C ALA A 980 -19.52 24.40 -24.97
N VAL A 981 -19.73 23.37 -24.14
CA VAL A 981 -19.75 21.98 -24.61
C VAL A 981 -21.08 21.63 -25.28
N PRO A 982 -21.12 20.68 -26.23
CA PRO A 982 -22.37 20.22 -26.81
C PRO A 982 -23.30 19.63 -25.74
N ARG A 983 -24.58 20.01 -25.71
CA ARG A 983 -25.53 19.56 -24.67
C ARG A 983 -25.60 18.03 -24.50
N ARG A 984 -25.39 17.26 -25.57
CA ARG A 984 -25.38 15.79 -25.53
C ARG A 984 -24.26 15.18 -24.67
N THR A 985 -23.22 15.95 -24.34
CA THR A 985 -22.10 15.50 -23.50
C THR A 985 -22.34 15.77 -22.02
N VAL A 986 -23.54 16.22 -21.63
CA VAL A 986 -23.90 16.50 -20.23
C VAL A 986 -25.22 15.82 -19.89
N TRP A 987 -25.24 14.98 -18.85
CA TRP A 987 -26.44 14.25 -18.42
C TRP A 987 -26.46 14.02 -16.90
N LYS A 988 -27.61 13.58 -16.38
CA LYS A 988 -27.76 13.10 -14.99
C LYS A 988 -27.48 11.59 -14.96
N GLU A 989 -26.43 11.16 -14.28
CA GLU A 989 -25.94 9.78 -14.28
C GLU A 989 -26.91 8.84 -13.54
N GLY A 990 -27.65 8.01 -14.28
CA GLY A 990 -28.70 7.15 -13.70
C GLY A 990 -30.13 7.73 -13.77
N GLY A 991 -30.33 8.84 -14.50
CA GLY A 991 -31.65 9.39 -14.83
C GLY A 991 -32.06 10.60 -13.99
N GLU A 992 -33.34 10.99 -14.05
CA GLU A 992 -33.82 12.26 -13.48
C GLU A 992 -33.68 12.38 -11.96
N GLY A 993 -33.80 11.28 -11.22
CA GLY A 993 -33.59 11.23 -9.75
C GLY A 993 -32.13 11.00 -9.33
N SER A 994 -31.17 11.22 -10.24
CA SER A 994 -29.74 11.11 -9.92
C SER A 994 -29.24 12.31 -9.12
N ARG A 995 -28.17 12.11 -8.37
CA ARG A 995 -27.38 13.14 -7.67
C ARG A 995 -26.01 13.40 -8.29
N VAL A 996 -25.74 12.81 -9.45
CA VAL A 996 -24.44 12.96 -10.13
C VAL A 996 -24.65 13.54 -11.53
N LEU A 997 -24.08 14.73 -11.76
CA LEU A 997 -23.95 15.34 -13.07
C LEU A 997 -22.73 14.72 -13.76
N ALA A 998 -22.93 14.16 -14.94
CA ALA A 998 -21.87 13.63 -15.77
C ALA A 998 -21.57 14.58 -16.93
N VAL A 999 -20.29 14.83 -17.17
CA VAL A 999 -19.77 15.64 -18.28
C VAL A 999 -18.75 14.79 -19.05
N ASP A 1000 -19.09 14.36 -20.27
CA ASP A 1000 -18.17 13.63 -21.15
C ASP A 1000 -17.18 14.60 -21.80
N VAL A 1001 -16.10 14.86 -21.04
CA VAL A 1001 -15.00 15.73 -21.43
C VAL A 1001 -14.29 15.18 -22.67
N LEU A 1002 -14.16 13.85 -22.79
CA LEU A 1002 -13.49 13.21 -23.92
C LEU A 1002 -14.24 13.44 -25.25
N SER A 1003 -15.53 13.16 -25.28
CA SER A 1003 -16.34 13.36 -26.48
C SER A 1003 -16.51 14.85 -26.82
N ALA A 1004 -16.61 15.72 -25.80
CA ALA A 1004 -16.65 17.16 -26.00
C ALA A 1004 -15.33 17.67 -26.60
N TRP A 1005 -14.18 17.28 -26.03
CA TRP A 1005 -12.85 17.64 -26.49
C TRP A 1005 -12.65 17.29 -27.97
N ARG A 1006 -12.94 16.04 -28.33
CA ARG A 1006 -12.83 15.55 -29.71
C ARG A 1006 -13.83 16.23 -30.64
N GLY A 1007 -15.10 16.33 -30.24
CA GLY A 1007 -16.17 16.89 -31.06
C GLY A 1007 -16.04 18.39 -31.34
N MET A 1008 -15.35 19.12 -30.46
CA MET A 1008 -15.06 20.55 -30.61
C MET A 1008 -13.71 20.83 -31.28
N GLY A 1009 -12.90 19.80 -31.55
CA GLY A 1009 -11.56 19.95 -32.10
C GLY A 1009 -10.65 20.78 -31.19
N LEU A 1010 -10.72 20.56 -29.87
CA LEU A 1010 -9.86 21.23 -28.91
C LEU A 1010 -8.43 20.68 -29.01
N ASP A 1011 -7.47 21.57 -28.77
CA ASP A 1011 -6.05 21.26 -28.76
C ASP A 1011 -5.46 21.60 -27.39
N SER A 1012 -4.47 20.81 -26.96
CA SER A 1012 -3.78 20.97 -25.68
C SER A 1012 -2.99 22.28 -25.60
N GLY A 1013 -2.57 22.83 -26.75
CA GLY A 1013 -1.65 23.96 -26.79
C GLY A 1013 -0.39 23.64 -25.97
N TRP A 1014 -0.07 24.51 -25.01
CA TRP A 1014 1.07 24.35 -24.11
C TRP A 1014 0.75 23.59 -22.80
N GLY A 1015 -0.53 23.26 -22.55
CA GLY A 1015 -0.98 22.63 -21.30
C GLY A 1015 -1.31 21.14 -21.45
N ASN A 1016 -1.16 20.37 -20.37
CA ASN A 1016 -1.52 18.94 -20.34
C ASN A 1016 -2.86 18.67 -19.64
N GLU A 1017 -3.54 19.72 -19.23
CA GLU A 1017 -4.75 19.65 -18.42
C GLU A 1017 -5.98 20.04 -19.25
N ALA A 1018 -7.08 19.33 -19.02
CA ALA A 1018 -8.39 19.77 -19.47
C ALA A 1018 -9.05 20.60 -18.36
N VAL A 1019 -9.20 21.90 -18.60
CA VAL A 1019 -9.89 22.80 -17.68
C VAL A 1019 -11.38 22.81 -18.01
N VAL A 1020 -12.18 22.29 -17.07
CA VAL A 1020 -13.64 22.24 -17.14
C VAL A 1020 -14.23 23.28 -16.20
N GLN A 1021 -15.13 24.12 -16.71
CA GLN A 1021 -15.84 25.12 -15.93
C GLN A 1021 -17.33 24.78 -15.91
N VAL A 1022 -17.93 24.73 -14.73
CA VAL A 1022 -19.37 24.45 -14.57
C VAL A 1022 -20.01 25.60 -13.80
N TYR A 1023 -21.03 26.21 -14.39
CA TYR A 1023 -21.83 27.26 -13.76
C TYR A 1023 -23.22 26.71 -13.45
N VAL A 1024 -23.69 26.97 -12.23
CA VAL A 1024 -24.99 26.51 -11.72
C VAL A 1024 -25.76 27.68 -11.13
N GLY A 1025 -27.00 27.90 -11.57
CA GLY A 1025 -27.92 28.89 -10.98
C GLY A 1025 -29.12 29.27 -11.84
#